data_AF-A0A7C3PCT4-F1
#
_entry.id   AF-A0A7C3PCT4-F1
#
_cell.length_a   1.000
_cell.length_b   1.000
_cell.length_c   1.000
_cell.angle_alpha   90.00
_cell.angle_beta   90.00
_cell.angle_gamma   90.00
#
_symmetry.space_group_name_H-M   'P 1'
#
loop_
_entity.id
_entity.type
_entity.pdbx_description
1 polymer ?
#
loop_
_entity_poly.entity_id
_entity_poly.type
_entity_poly.pdbx_seq_one_letter_code
_entity_poly.pdbx_strand_id
1 'polypeptide(L)'
;MCAAIARCTRIRTKALRGPFPDRRMGDLRGCVASRSTGSGWLMQRLPAGVGLRRRAAGDERIGLTVPRITPADEGFQAGGIPMVARDPKPRFGLLSAMRVVCQLCPFCVDGSSTLVCRCEAAVRSMGCCDLPPMRMAVFGSLHPRTRSGRTERRDRRPGDTRRPRSDELRHRMRSRVFARCGWASESRSRRSAPITLSTDRLPAVKQLKEFVMKSMRTLASSLAMGSALCVATPDLMAGATPLTSVRIASGLSRPLYVTHIPGDYSRIFIVEQRGNPAANQARIMVYNLNTNTLNATPFLVSPTVTTGSEQGLLGLAFHPDYMTNGKFYINYTNSTGATQIAQYTDANVNNDVYDAGSVTSVLLIAQPFSNHNGGWISFGPDGYLYIATGDGGSANDPGNRAQNVNDLLGKMLRIDVDSGFPYSSPSDNPFFGATNGRDEIWHIGLRNPWRNSFDRETGNLYIGDVGQDAWEEISFQLANTPGTLPGQSGYQGGKNFGWRCMEGLNCTGLSGCTCNATNLTLPIHTYSNNISGNCAVTGGYVYRGCAMPDMNGVYFFADYCSAQIWSFRYSPINGVTEFTSRTSELAPGGGLSIGSIAGFGEDAYGEIYICDLGGEVFKIIPAAPAPGPDCNSNGRRDACDILANPSLDLNGNGVLDSCEPPFEGPTLLSPQDDAVGVSVTPTLDWTDTGNTTSYRVEVDDNADFSSPEVNVAGLATSTFDYPGGDGIAPLAEDTEYYWRAFAVNNVGEVASAVFNFHTLTPPACAGDIDGDGDTDSTDLNIVLTDFGCETGCAGDADGDGDTDSTDLNIVLTDFGCA
;
A
#
# COMPACT_ATOMS: atom_id res chain seq x y z
N MET A 1 -3.05 -41.72 37.10
CA MET A 1 -2.81 -43.14 37.44
C MET A 1 -2.08 -43.84 36.28
N CYS A 2 -1.50 -45.01 36.56
CA CYS A 2 -0.72 -45.94 35.71
C CYS A 2 -1.14 -46.15 34.22
N ALA A 3 -0.35 -46.78 33.32
CA ALA A 3 1.11 -47.01 33.17
C ALA A 3 1.40 -47.88 31.90
N ALA A 4 2.64 -47.80 31.37
CA ALA A 4 3.30 -48.80 30.48
C ALA A 4 2.70 -48.98 29.04
N ILE A 5 3.42 -49.48 28.02
CA ILE A 5 4.61 -50.37 27.93
C ILE A 5 5.65 -49.86 26.91
N ALA A 6 6.93 -50.22 27.09
CA ALA A 6 8.08 -49.85 26.23
C ALA A 6 8.89 -51.07 25.73
N ARG A 7 9.72 -50.86 24.68
CA ARG A 7 11.08 -51.45 24.38
C ARG A 7 11.55 -50.96 22.99
N CYS A 8 12.75 -50.39 22.73
CA CYS A 8 14.16 -50.79 23.00
C CYS A 8 14.62 -52.01 22.14
N THR A 9 15.78 -52.05 21.45
CA THR A 9 16.99 -51.16 21.46
C THR A 9 17.87 -51.28 20.17
N ARG A 10 18.89 -50.41 20.06
CA ARG A 10 19.93 -50.27 19.00
C ARG A 10 20.94 -51.44 18.89
N ILE A 11 21.76 -51.43 17.82
CA ILE A 11 23.25 -51.67 17.85
C ILE A 11 23.95 -50.97 16.65
N ARG A 12 25.23 -50.59 16.79
CA ARG A 12 26.14 -49.99 15.78
C ARG A 12 27.30 -50.97 15.47
N THR A 13 27.94 -50.94 14.28
CA THR A 13 29.34 -50.44 14.02
C THR A 13 29.98 -50.83 12.66
N LYS A 14 30.87 -49.93 12.18
CA LYS A 14 32.05 -49.99 11.26
C LYS A 14 32.69 -51.35 10.89
N ALA A 15 33.61 -51.51 9.90
CA ALA A 15 33.97 -50.84 8.63
C ALA A 15 35.25 -51.51 7.98
N LEU A 16 35.50 -51.26 6.67
CA LEU A 16 36.79 -51.35 5.91
C LEU A 16 37.42 -52.71 5.48
N ARG A 17 37.60 -52.90 4.14
CA ARG A 17 38.89 -53.00 3.37
C ARG A 17 38.62 -53.17 1.84
N GLY A 18 39.48 -52.61 0.96
CA GLY A 18 39.38 -52.68 -0.53
C GLY A 18 40.23 -53.80 -1.18
N PRO A 19 40.74 -53.71 -2.45
CA PRO A 19 40.71 -52.62 -3.46
C PRO A 19 40.47 -53.03 -4.98
N PHE A 20 40.39 -52.02 -5.90
CA PHE A 20 40.77 -51.88 -7.36
C PHE A 20 41.11 -53.09 -8.31
N PRO A 21 41.16 -52.96 -9.69
CA PRO A 21 40.84 -51.86 -10.64
C PRO A 21 40.16 -52.22 -12.03
N ASP A 22 39.85 -51.18 -12.83
CA ASP A 22 39.83 -51.02 -14.33
C ASP A 22 39.51 -52.16 -15.35
N ARG A 23 38.62 -51.87 -16.34
CA ARG A 23 38.93 -51.79 -17.81
C ARG A 23 37.72 -51.46 -18.73
N ARG A 24 38.02 -51.14 -20.00
CA ARG A 24 37.14 -50.54 -21.04
C ARG A 24 36.55 -51.53 -22.08
N MET A 25 35.69 -50.97 -22.94
CA MET A 25 35.32 -51.34 -24.34
C MET A 25 34.21 -52.37 -24.58
N GLY A 26 33.35 -52.06 -25.57
CA GLY A 26 32.32 -52.94 -26.10
C GLY A 26 31.27 -52.21 -26.96
N ASP A 27 31.62 -51.78 -28.18
CA ASP A 27 30.64 -51.44 -29.23
C ASP A 27 29.81 -52.66 -29.63
N LEU A 28 28.54 -52.46 -30.04
CA LEU A 28 28.05 -52.88 -31.38
C LEU A 28 26.55 -52.60 -31.61
N ARG A 29 26.22 -52.34 -32.88
CA ARG A 29 24.85 -52.18 -33.42
C ARG A 29 24.26 -53.54 -33.82
N GLY A 30 22.94 -53.71 -33.79
CA GLY A 30 22.27 -54.85 -34.42
C GLY A 30 20.75 -54.87 -34.21
N CYS A 31 19.98 -55.18 -35.25
CA CYS A 31 18.51 -55.01 -35.29
C CYS A 31 17.72 -56.34 -35.21
N VAL A 32 16.38 -56.19 -35.11
CA VAL A 32 15.29 -57.07 -35.65
C VAL A 32 14.46 -57.93 -34.66
N ALA A 33 13.21 -57.47 -34.41
CA ALA A 33 11.92 -58.20 -34.22
C ALA A 33 11.75 -59.21 -33.03
N SER A 34 10.54 -59.62 -32.58
CA SER A 34 9.17 -59.47 -33.13
C SER A 34 8.01 -59.69 -32.10
N ARG A 35 6.83 -59.09 -32.38
CA ARG A 35 5.41 -59.56 -32.14
C ARG A 35 4.80 -59.82 -30.74
N SER A 36 3.70 -59.11 -30.46
CA SER A 36 2.31 -59.57 -30.13
C SER A 36 1.50 -58.42 -29.46
N THR A 37 0.17 -58.22 -29.55
CA THR A 37 -0.94 -58.81 -30.37
C THR A 37 -2.20 -57.89 -30.39
N GLY A 38 -2.86 -57.76 -31.55
CA GLY A 38 -4.30 -57.48 -31.75
C GLY A 38 -4.86 -56.07 -31.43
N SER A 39 -6.09 -55.67 -31.85
CA SER A 39 -6.99 -56.13 -32.93
C SER A 39 -8.19 -55.15 -33.04
N GLY A 40 -8.60 -54.72 -34.25
CA GLY A 40 -9.87 -53.99 -34.43
C GLY A 40 -9.91 -53.09 -35.68
N TRP A 41 -10.85 -53.31 -36.60
CA TRP A 41 -10.94 -52.67 -37.92
C TRP A 41 -12.30 -52.00 -38.17
N LEU A 42 -12.30 -50.86 -38.89
CA LEU A 42 -13.12 -50.58 -40.10
C LEU A 42 -12.60 -49.25 -40.73
N MET A 43 -12.02 -49.20 -41.94
CA MET A 43 -12.65 -49.25 -43.30
C MET A 43 -13.74 -48.16 -43.47
N GLN A 44 -13.69 -47.20 -44.42
CA GLN A 44 -13.23 -47.29 -45.83
C GLN A 44 -12.75 -45.95 -46.48
N ARG A 45 -11.69 -46.06 -47.30
CA ARG A 45 -11.48 -45.52 -48.67
C ARG A 45 -11.56 -44.00 -49.01
N LEU A 46 -10.34 -43.46 -49.20
CA LEU A 46 -9.85 -42.58 -50.28
C LEU A 46 -10.33 -42.98 -51.71
N PRO A 47 -10.21 -42.15 -52.80
CA PRO A 47 -9.03 -41.30 -53.09
C PRO A 47 -9.18 -39.96 -53.88
N ALA A 48 -8.01 -39.30 -54.01
CA ALA A 48 -7.48 -38.38 -55.05
C ALA A 48 -8.37 -37.87 -56.21
N GLY A 49 -8.15 -36.66 -56.76
CA GLY A 49 -7.09 -35.67 -56.57
C GLY A 49 -6.66 -35.03 -57.91
N VAL A 50 -5.99 -33.86 -57.88
CA VAL A 50 -5.42 -33.12 -59.05
C VAL A 50 -6.49 -32.60 -60.06
N GLY A 51 -6.44 -31.39 -60.63
CA GLY A 51 -5.55 -30.23 -60.45
C GLY A 51 -5.57 -29.32 -61.70
N LEU A 52 -5.08 -28.07 -61.55
CA LEU A 52 -4.62 -27.15 -62.62
C LEU A 52 -5.64 -26.35 -63.49
N ARG A 53 -5.64 -25.03 -63.23
CA ARG A 53 -5.34 -23.91 -64.19
C ARG A 53 -6.44 -23.23 -65.04
N ARG A 54 -6.49 -21.91 -64.78
CA ARG A 54 -6.43 -20.74 -65.70
C ARG A 54 -7.72 -20.02 -66.16
N ARG A 55 -7.83 -18.80 -65.60
CA ARG A 55 -8.00 -17.47 -66.25
C ARG A 55 -9.35 -17.05 -66.88
N ALA A 56 -9.55 -15.74 -66.68
CA ALA A 56 -10.29 -14.76 -67.48
C ALA A 56 -11.71 -14.43 -67.02
N ALA A 57 -12.05 -13.15 -67.16
CA ALA A 57 -13.25 -12.51 -66.64
C ALA A 57 -14.43 -12.64 -67.62
N GLY A 58 -15.64 -12.56 -67.07
CA GLY A 58 -16.90 -12.40 -67.78
C GLY A 58 -17.91 -11.77 -66.84
N ASP A 59 -18.34 -10.55 -67.17
CA ASP A 59 -19.33 -9.78 -66.42
C ASP A 59 -20.66 -9.90 -67.20
N GLU A 60 -21.68 -10.50 -66.60
CA GLU A 60 -23.04 -10.42 -67.16
C GLU A 60 -24.11 -10.51 -66.06
N ARG A 61 -25.13 -9.66 -66.18
CA ARG A 61 -26.19 -9.46 -65.18
C ARG A 61 -27.45 -10.22 -65.56
N ILE A 62 -28.26 -10.55 -64.55
CA ILE A 62 -29.74 -10.50 -64.44
C ILE A 62 -30.06 -11.30 -63.14
N GLY A 63 -30.85 -10.84 -62.18
CA GLY A 63 -31.53 -9.56 -61.95
C GLY A 63 -32.69 -9.79 -60.97
N LEU A 64 -32.98 -8.84 -60.05
CA LEU A 64 -34.27 -8.72 -59.35
C LEU A 64 -34.34 -7.39 -58.56
N THR A 65 -35.55 -6.92 -58.31
CA THR A 65 -35.85 -5.48 -58.18
C THR A 65 -36.47 -5.11 -56.82
N VAL A 66 -36.02 -3.96 -56.31
CA VAL A 66 -36.56 -3.04 -55.27
C VAL A 66 -38.13 -2.98 -55.20
N PRO A 67 -38.78 -2.54 -54.08
CA PRO A 67 -38.58 -1.20 -53.50
C PRO A 67 -38.73 -0.97 -51.98
N ARG A 68 -38.21 0.20 -51.53
CA ARG A 68 -38.57 0.92 -50.28
C ARG A 68 -39.90 1.66 -50.43
N ILE A 69 -40.55 1.98 -49.32
CA ILE A 69 -41.68 2.95 -49.24
C ILE A 69 -41.38 4.01 -48.16
N THR A 70 -41.78 5.25 -48.45
CA THR A 70 -41.82 6.42 -47.56
C THR A 70 -43.26 6.81 -47.24
N PRO A 71 -43.59 7.37 -46.07
CA PRO A 71 -44.87 8.07 -45.83
C PRO A 71 -44.84 9.52 -46.37
N ALA A 72 -46.03 10.11 -46.56
CA ALA A 72 -46.24 11.44 -47.15
C ALA A 72 -46.98 12.41 -46.21
N ASP A 73 -46.99 13.69 -46.59
CA ASP A 73 -47.59 14.85 -45.89
C ASP A 73 -49.00 15.23 -46.40
N GLU A 74 -49.52 16.35 -45.85
CA GLU A 74 -50.76 17.12 -46.17
C GLU A 74 -52.06 16.71 -45.43
N GLY A 75 -52.87 17.60 -44.83
CA GLY A 75 -52.72 19.05 -44.54
C GLY A 75 -54.09 19.79 -44.46
N PHE A 76 -54.29 20.74 -43.52
CA PHE A 76 -55.00 22.06 -43.68
C PHE A 76 -55.28 22.80 -42.34
N GLN A 77 -55.53 24.13 -42.40
CA GLN A 77 -55.62 25.08 -41.27
C GLN A 77 -57.01 25.73 -41.05
N ALA A 78 -57.23 26.22 -39.81
CA ALA A 78 -57.92 27.45 -39.33
C ALA A 78 -58.80 27.16 -38.09
N GLY A 79 -58.93 27.99 -37.04
CA GLY A 79 -58.27 29.25 -36.65
C GLY A 79 -59.11 29.97 -35.57
N GLY A 80 -58.52 30.42 -34.44
CA GLY A 80 -59.27 31.16 -33.39
C GLY A 80 -58.57 31.25 -32.01
N ILE A 81 -58.42 32.47 -31.51
CA ILE A 81 -57.81 32.92 -30.22
C ILE A 81 -58.75 34.07 -29.74
N PRO A 82 -59.14 34.27 -28.44
CA PRO A 82 -58.20 34.74 -27.41
C PRO A 82 -58.51 34.57 -25.88
N MET A 83 -57.51 35.02 -25.09
CA MET A 83 -57.50 35.46 -23.67
C MET A 83 -57.22 34.38 -22.59
N VAL A 84 -56.04 34.39 -21.90
CA VAL A 84 -55.60 35.23 -20.74
C VAL A 84 -56.19 34.69 -19.41
N ALA A 85 -55.46 34.46 -18.29
CA ALA A 85 -54.07 34.79 -17.91
C ALA A 85 -53.37 33.68 -17.10
N ARG A 86 -52.03 33.63 -17.26
CA ARG A 86 -50.96 33.45 -16.24
C ARG A 86 -51.33 32.98 -14.83
N ASP A 87 -50.68 31.90 -14.40
CA ASP A 87 -50.41 31.57 -12.99
C ASP A 87 -48.92 31.18 -12.78
N PRO A 88 -48.36 31.25 -11.56
CA PRO A 88 -46.92 31.33 -11.32
C PRO A 88 -46.29 30.07 -10.69
N LYS A 89 -44.96 30.09 -10.52
CA LYS A 89 -44.22 29.14 -9.67
C LYS A 89 -44.54 29.34 -8.19
N PRO A 90 -44.66 28.24 -7.41
CA PRO A 90 -44.25 28.22 -6.00
C PRO A 90 -43.20 27.13 -5.71
N ARG A 91 -42.68 27.14 -4.47
CA ARG A 91 -41.63 26.24 -3.92
C ARG A 91 -42.24 25.19 -2.98
N PHE A 92 -41.36 24.31 -2.47
CA PHE A 92 -41.56 23.28 -1.43
C PHE A 92 -42.30 22.02 -1.91
N GLY A 93 -41.91 20.79 -1.56
CA GLY A 93 -40.73 20.27 -0.85
C GLY A 93 -40.96 18.82 -0.41
N LEU A 94 -39.92 18.01 -0.16
CA LEU A 94 -39.72 17.13 1.01
C LEU A 94 -38.48 16.21 0.86
N LEU A 95 -38.02 15.68 2.01
CA LEU A 95 -37.06 14.60 2.32
C LEU A 95 -36.92 13.47 1.26
N SER A 96 -35.85 12.66 1.17
CA SER A 96 -34.66 12.41 2.03
C SER A 96 -33.57 11.74 1.15
N ALA A 97 -32.34 11.41 1.58
CA ALA A 97 -31.61 11.53 2.85
C ALA A 97 -30.09 11.71 2.57
N MET A 98 -29.25 11.77 3.60
CA MET A 98 -27.78 11.77 3.47
C MET A 98 -27.17 10.95 4.62
N ARG A 99 -26.38 9.90 4.31
CA ARG A 99 -25.69 9.09 5.35
C ARG A 99 -24.46 9.85 5.85
N VAL A 100 -24.46 10.22 7.13
CA VAL A 100 -23.25 10.61 7.86
C VAL A 100 -22.78 9.38 8.62
N VAL A 101 -21.53 8.98 8.42
CA VAL A 101 -20.85 7.97 9.25
C VAL A 101 -19.99 8.74 10.25
N CYS A 102 -20.41 8.76 11.52
CA CYS A 102 -19.54 9.17 12.62
C CYS A 102 -18.88 7.93 13.22
N GLN A 103 -17.56 7.85 13.15
CA GLN A 103 -16.81 6.94 14.02
C GLN A 103 -16.82 7.51 15.45
N LEU A 104 -17.14 6.67 16.42
CA LEU A 104 -17.06 6.99 17.85
C LEU A 104 -15.71 6.54 18.39
N CYS A 105 -15.04 7.40 19.15
CA CYS A 105 -13.97 7.00 20.06
C CYS A 105 -14.58 6.78 21.46
N PRO A 106 -14.32 5.65 22.15
CA PRO A 106 -14.77 5.44 23.50
C PRO A 106 -13.76 6.00 24.52
N PHE A 107 -14.23 6.77 25.51
CA PHE A 107 -13.68 6.78 26.87
C PHE A 107 -14.59 7.60 27.82
N CYS A 108 -14.61 7.18 29.10
CA CYS A 108 -15.24 7.81 30.26
C CYS A 108 -16.77 7.69 30.41
N VAL A 109 -17.16 6.71 31.23
CA VAL A 109 -18.37 6.71 32.06
C VAL A 109 -18.07 7.48 33.35
N ASP A 110 -18.95 8.40 33.75
CA ASP A 110 -19.47 8.45 35.14
C ASP A 110 -20.57 9.51 35.28
N GLY A 111 -21.59 9.19 36.08
CA GLY A 111 -22.73 10.06 36.31
C GLY A 111 -22.84 10.48 37.78
N SER A 112 -23.04 11.78 38.03
CA SER A 112 -23.92 12.28 39.10
C SER A 112 -23.90 13.82 39.18
N SER A 113 -24.95 14.37 39.79
CA SER A 113 -25.20 15.77 40.12
C SER A 113 -25.58 16.72 38.96
N THR A 114 -26.72 17.39 39.17
CA THR A 114 -27.37 18.33 38.27
C THR A 114 -26.66 19.69 38.24
N LEU A 115 -26.35 20.22 37.05
CA LEU A 115 -26.01 21.63 36.87
C LEU A 115 -26.70 22.26 35.65
N VAL A 116 -27.18 23.49 35.84
CA VAL A 116 -27.99 24.23 34.85
C VAL A 116 -27.14 24.70 33.67
N CYS A 117 -27.43 24.20 32.46
CA CYS A 117 -26.83 24.69 31.23
C CYS A 117 -27.30 26.13 30.90
N ARG A 118 -26.44 27.13 31.16
CA ARG A 118 -26.51 28.43 30.49
C ARG A 118 -25.79 28.35 29.14
N CYS A 119 -26.52 28.53 28.04
CA CYS A 119 -25.89 28.81 26.75
C CYS A 119 -25.43 30.28 26.70
N GLU A 120 -24.11 30.53 26.77
CA GLU A 120 -23.54 31.79 26.29
C GLU A 120 -23.11 31.65 24.83
N ALA A 121 -23.95 32.16 23.92
CA ALA A 121 -23.60 32.33 22.52
C ALA A 121 -22.77 33.61 22.33
N ALA A 122 -21.45 33.45 22.23
CA ALA A 122 -20.54 34.56 21.92
C ALA A 122 -20.56 34.91 20.42
N VAL A 123 -21.64 35.56 19.98
CA VAL A 123 -21.69 36.26 18.68
C VAL A 123 -20.66 37.39 18.68
N ARG A 124 -19.80 37.46 17.65
CA ARG A 124 -19.17 38.74 17.25
C ARG A 124 -19.43 39.04 15.79
N SER A 125 -19.91 40.26 15.58
CA SER A 125 -20.55 40.75 14.37
C SER A 125 -19.58 41.53 13.46
N MET A 126 -19.91 41.54 12.17
CA MET A 126 -19.46 42.59 11.26
C MET A 126 -20.21 43.91 11.56
N GLY A 127 -19.53 45.04 11.44
CA GLY A 127 -20.11 46.38 11.53
C GLY A 127 -19.11 47.46 11.11
N CYS A 128 -19.50 48.34 10.19
CA CYS A 128 -18.63 49.31 9.51
C CYS A 128 -18.42 50.63 10.28
N CYS A 129 -17.34 51.37 10.00
CA CYS A 129 -17.39 52.68 9.29
C CYS A 129 -16.05 53.47 9.31
N ASP A 130 -16.02 54.52 8.46
CA ASP A 130 -15.16 55.72 8.46
C ASP A 130 -13.76 55.72 7.78
N LEU A 131 -13.75 56.26 6.55
CA LEU A 131 -12.65 56.94 5.84
C LEU A 131 -12.99 58.44 5.76
N PRO A 132 -12.03 59.39 5.89
CA PRO A 132 -11.52 60.13 4.70
C PRO A 132 -10.09 60.76 4.90
N PRO A 133 -9.55 61.66 4.03
CA PRO A 133 -9.83 61.98 2.61
C PRO A 133 -8.59 61.90 1.66
N MET A 134 -8.84 62.22 0.39
CA MET A 134 -7.91 62.26 -0.77
C MET A 134 -6.67 63.17 -0.66
N ARG A 135 -5.68 62.92 -1.53
CA ARG A 135 -5.21 63.97 -2.47
C ARG A 135 -4.70 63.43 -3.83
N MET A 136 -5.32 63.94 -4.89
CA MET A 136 -4.88 63.82 -6.29
C MET A 136 -3.85 64.92 -6.59
N ALA A 137 -2.87 64.66 -7.44
CA ALA A 137 -2.03 65.71 -8.04
C ALA A 137 -1.74 65.38 -9.51
N VAL A 138 -2.09 66.32 -10.40
CA VAL A 138 -1.89 66.23 -11.85
C VAL A 138 -0.85 67.25 -12.27
N PHE A 139 0.22 66.78 -12.92
CA PHE A 139 1.04 67.50 -13.91
C PHE A 139 1.72 66.41 -14.77
N GLY A 140 1.91 66.54 -16.08
CA GLY A 140 1.71 67.69 -16.95
C GLY A 140 2.89 67.81 -17.90
N SER A 141 2.79 67.18 -19.09
CA SER A 141 3.48 67.49 -20.35
C SER A 141 4.92 68.06 -20.33
N LEU A 142 5.85 67.39 -21.03
CA LEU A 142 6.57 68.00 -22.16
C LEU A 142 7.38 67.00 -23.00
N HIS A 143 7.24 67.10 -24.32
CA HIS A 143 8.18 66.55 -25.33
C HIS A 143 9.42 67.45 -25.44
N PRO A 144 10.54 66.95 -26.01
CA PRO A 144 10.82 67.34 -27.40
C PRO A 144 11.32 66.20 -28.31
N ARG A 145 10.95 66.30 -29.60
CA ARG A 145 11.55 65.54 -30.71
C ARG A 145 12.72 66.31 -31.31
N THR A 146 13.78 65.61 -31.71
CA THR A 146 14.64 65.97 -32.85
C THR A 146 15.09 64.69 -33.57
N ARG A 147 14.60 64.43 -34.79
CA ARG A 147 15.34 64.53 -36.07
C ARG A 147 16.61 63.64 -36.13
N SER A 148 16.55 62.47 -36.77
CA SER A 148 16.62 62.21 -38.23
C SER A 148 18.06 62.08 -38.78
N GLY A 149 18.43 60.87 -39.20
CA GLY A 149 19.62 60.57 -40.01
C GLY A 149 19.31 59.42 -40.97
N ARG A 150 19.58 59.61 -42.27
CA ARG A 150 19.15 58.73 -43.37
C ARG A 150 20.34 58.48 -44.30
N THR A 151 20.76 57.22 -44.44
CA THR A 151 21.59 56.68 -45.55
C THR A 151 21.50 55.15 -45.41
N GLU A 152 20.80 54.41 -46.28
CA GLU A 152 21.11 54.05 -47.68
C GLU A 152 21.88 52.73 -47.85
N ARG A 153 21.18 51.76 -48.47
CA ARG A 153 21.63 50.79 -49.49
C ARG A 153 23.06 50.22 -49.41
N ARG A 154 23.13 48.89 -49.43
CA ARG A 154 23.49 48.15 -50.66
C ARG A 154 23.14 46.66 -50.62
N ASP A 155 22.35 46.22 -51.60
CA ASP A 155 22.28 44.82 -52.02
C ASP A 155 23.61 44.35 -52.63
N ARG A 156 23.92 43.06 -52.49
CA ARG A 156 24.58 42.23 -53.53
C ARG A 156 24.51 40.72 -53.19
N ARG A 157 23.77 39.98 -54.02
CA ARG A 157 23.89 38.53 -54.31
C ARG A 157 24.56 38.38 -55.70
N PRO A 158 24.85 37.18 -56.23
CA PRO A 158 25.38 35.94 -55.62
C PRO A 158 26.52 35.28 -56.47
N GLY A 159 26.96 34.08 -56.06
CA GLY A 159 27.72 33.12 -56.89
C GLY A 159 29.20 32.93 -56.49
N ASP A 160 29.89 31.83 -56.80
CA ASP A 160 29.49 30.47 -57.20
C ASP A 160 30.73 29.54 -57.04
N THR A 161 30.53 28.22 -57.14
CA THR A 161 31.49 27.16 -57.48
C THR A 161 32.34 26.44 -56.39
N ARG A 162 32.27 25.09 -56.51
CA ARG A 162 33.33 24.07 -56.35
C ARG A 162 33.71 23.51 -54.95
N ARG A 163 33.38 22.22 -54.80
CA ARG A 163 34.14 21.21 -54.01
C ARG A 163 35.56 21.01 -54.59
N PRO A 164 36.47 20.34 -53.85
CA PRO A 164 36.61 18.90 -54.11
C PRO A 164 36.68 18.01 -52.84
N ARG A 165 36.60 16.69 -53.05
CA ARG A 165 37.09 15.64 -52.12
C ARG A 165 38.65 15.70 -52.13
N SER A 166 39.42 15.16 -51.18
CA SER A 166 39.44 13.75 -50.78
C SER A 166 40.45 13.45 -49.65
N ASP A 167 40.42 12.19 -49.22
CA ASP A 167 41.50 11.35 -48.67
C ASP A 167 41.86 11.32 -47.17
N GLU A 168 42.03 10.07 -46.75
CA GLU A 168 42.39 9.54 -45.45
C GLU A 168 43.83 9.89 -45.06
N LEU A 169 44.13 9.86 -43.74
CA LEU A 169 45.26 9.04 -43.26
C LEU A 169 45.17 8.74 -41.76
N ARG A 170 45.83 7.65 -41.35
CA ARG A 170 45.61 6.92 -40.10
C ARG A 170 46.47 7.38 -38.93
N HIS A 171 46.05 6.96 -37.73
CA HIS A 171 46.79 6.82 -36.49
C HIS A 171 48.35 6.85 -36.57
N ARG A 172 48.98 7.54 -35.61
CA ARG A 172 49.52 6.93 -34.37
C ARG A 172 50.34 7.97 -33.59
N MET A 173 49.89 8.35 -32.38
CA MET A 173 50.80 8.87 -31.36
C MET A 173 51.16 7.77 -30.36
N ARG A 174 52.45 7.67 -30.06
CA ARG A 174 53.01 6.72 -29.09
C ARG A 174 53.05 7.36 -27.70
N SER A 175 52.76 6.56 -26.70
CA SER A 175 53.08 6.81 -25.30
C SER A 175 54.59 7.02 -25.08
N ARG A 176 54.95 7.92 -24.16
CA ARG A 176 56.22 7.86 -23.41
C ARG A 176 56.01 8.28 -21.95
N VAL A 177 56.79 7.65 -21.09
CA VAL A 177 56.67 7.63 -19.63
C VAL A 177 57.74 8.54 -18.99
N PHE A 178 57.42 9.04 -17.79
CA PHE A 178 58.26 9.68 -16.76
C PHE A 178 59.80 9.60 -16.89
N ALA A 179 60.47 10.72 -16.56
CA ALA A 179 61.59 10.72 -15.62
C ALA A 179 61.78 12.11 -14.94
N ARG A 180 62.29 12.08 -13.70
CA ARG A 180 62.50 13.21 -12.76
C ARG A 180 63.60 14.20 -13.18
N CYS A 181 63.52 15.43 -12.65
CA CYS A 181 64.57 16.01 -11.80
C CYS A 181 63.98 17.07 -10.87
N GLY A 182 64.53 17.21 -9.66
CA GLY A 182 64.13 18.22 -8.68
C GLY A 182 65.33 18.99 -8.15
N TRP A 183 65.11 20.19 -7.63
CA TRP A 183 66.10 21.02 -6.94
C TRP A 183 65.48 21.62 -5.69
N ALA A 184 66.26 21.67 -4.61
CA ALA A 184 65.91 22.31 -3.34
C ALA A 184 66.81 23.53 -3.09
N SER A 185 66.33 24.51 -2.33
CA SER A 185 67.17 25.48 -1.62
C SER A 185 66.42 26.05 -0.42
N GLU A 186 67.17 26.49 0.60
CA GLU A 186 66.67 26.59 1.98
C GLU A 186 66.35 28.02 2.46
N SER A 187 65.39 28.08 3.39
CA SER A 187 65.26 28.98 4.55
C SER A 187 65.80 30.42 4.53
N ARG A 188 64.96 31.38 4.98
CA ARG A 188 65.05 31.90 6.37
C ARG A 188 63.85 32.77 6.79
N SER A 189 63.60 32.79 8.09
CA SER A 189 62.48 33.49 8.73
C SER A 189 62.72 34.99 8.93
N ARG A 190 61.63 35.77 9.02
CA ARG A 190 61.48 36.89 9.97
C ARG A 190 60.02 37.00 10.45
N ARG A 191 59.85 37.33 11.73
CA ARG A 191 58.55 37.57 12.40
C ARG A 191 58.08 39.02 12.21
N SER A 192 56.77 39.24 12.24
CA SER A 192 56.14 40.51 12.63
C SER A 192 54.83 40.23 13.37
N ALA A 193 54.49 41.07 14.35
CA ALA A 193 53.38 40.88 15.29
C ALA A 193 52.03 41.43 14.76
N PRO A 194 50.88 40.99 15.31
CA PRO A 194 49.57 41.50 14.90
C PRO A 194 49.28 42.91 15.47
N ILE A 195 48.61 43.74 14.67
CA ILE A 195 48.09 45.05 15.10
C ILE A 195 46.63 44.89 15.52
N THR A 196 46.29 45.40 16.70
CA THR A 196 44.94 45.45 17.25
C THR A 196 44.12 46.59 16.64
N LEU A 197 42.84 46.34 16.37
CA LEU A 197 41.87 47.38 16.02
C LEU A 197 40.53 47.15 16.75
N SER A 198 40.38 47.92 17.84
CA SER A 198 39.15 48.45 18.46
C SER A 198 37.80 47.88 18.01
N THR A 199 37.13 47.14 18.90
CA THR A 199 35.68 46.90 18.83
C THR A 199 34.92 47.95 19.64
N ASP A 200 34.13 48.81 18.98
CA ASP A 200 33.11 49.61 19.67
C ASP A 200 32.00 50.06 18.70
N ARG A 201 30.76 50.22 19.22
CA ARG A 201 29.47 50.55 18.52
C ARG A 201 28.87 49.38 17.71
N LEU A 202 27.73 48.74 18.04
CA LEU A 202 26.40 49.26 18.41
C LEU A 202 25.55 48.18 19.15
N PRO A 203 24.54 48.55 19.96
CA PRO A 203 23.75 47.60 20.76
C PRO A 203 22.40 47.20 20.13
N ALA A 204 22.27 45.96 19.65
CA ALA A 204 20.97 45.44 19.16
C ALA A 204 20.71 43.93 19.43
N VAL A 205 21.56 43.24 20.20
CA VAL A 205 21.50 41.76 20.36
C VAL A 205 21.19 41.33 21.81
N LYS A 206 21.09 42.28 22.76
CA LYS A 206 20.93 41.94 24.19
C LYS A 206 19.48 41.72 24.65
N GLN A 207 18.48 42.31 23.99
CA GLN A 207 17.07 42.20 24.42
C GLN A 207 16.34 40.94 23.94
N LEU A 208 16.82 40.25 22.89
CA LEU A 208 16.14 39.05 22.38
C LEU A 208 16.41 37.79 23.24
N LYS A 209 17.55 37.74 23.95
CA LYS A 209 17.93 36.61 24.81
C LYS A 209 17.20 36.56 26.16
N GLU A 210 16.70 37.70 26.65
CA GLU A 210 15.98 37.77 27.94
C GLU A 210 14.49 37.44 27.81
N PHE A 211 13.88 37.59 26.62
CA PHE A 211 12.48 37.23 26.40
C PHE A 211 12.29 35.70 26.27
N VAL A 212 13.21 35.01 25.58
CA VAL A 212 13.12 33.56 25.33
C VAL A 212 13.39 32.73 26.60
N MET A 213 14.33 33.15 27.46
CA MET A 213 14.64 32.41 28.71
C MET A 213 13.62 32.62 29.85
N LYS A 214 12.66 33.54 29.72
CA LYS A 214 11.68 33.83 30.79
C LYS A 214 10.39 33.02 30.66
N SER A 215 10.12 32.41 29.51
CA SER A 215 8.91 31.62 29.25
C SER A 215 9.04 30.12 29.56
N MET A 216 10.22 29.63 29.98
CA MET A 216 10.47 28.21 30.30
C MET A 216 10.54 27.93 31.82
N ARG A 217 9.90 28.75 32.66
CA ARG A 217 9.94 28.62 34.14
C ARG A 217 8.60 28.84 34.86
N THR A 218 7.51 28.31 34.31
CA THR A 218 6.22 28.14 35.03
C THR A 218 5.42 26.99 34.44
N LEU A 219 5.78 25.75 34.75
CA LEU A 219 4.85 24.61 34.91
C LEU A 219 5.60 23.44 35.57
N ALA A 220 5.70 23.47 36.90
CA ALA A 220 6.34 22.41 37.68
C ALA A 220 5.79 22.39 39.12
N SER A 221 4.57 21.88 39.30
CA SER A 221 4.00 21.46 40.61
C SER A 221 2.61 20.81 40.45
N SER A 222 2.53 19.62 39.83
CA SER A 222 1.43 18.64 40.04
C SER A 222 1.56 17.43 39.09
N LEU A 223 2.32 16.42 39.47
CA LEU A 223 1.98 15.01 39.22
C LEU A 223 2.91 14.13 40.07
N ALA A 224 2.33 13.43 41.04
CA ALA A 224 2.98 12.37 41.80
C ALA A 224 2.04 11.16 41.79
N MET A 225 2.62 9.97 41.85
CA MET A 225 1.96 8.65 41.83
C MET A 225 1.29 8.29 40.49
N GLY A 226 2.10 7.61 39.67
CA GLY A 226 1.74 6.97 38.41
C GLY A 226 2.85 6.02 37.96
N SER A 227 3.49 5.33 38.91
CA SER A 227 4.62 4.43 38.66
C SER A 227 4.14 3.08 38.10
N ALA A 228 3.54 3.11 36.91
CA ALA A 228 3.41 1.90 36.12
C ALA A 228 4.82 1.38 35.84
N LEU A 229 5.07 0.10 36.12
CA LEU A 229 6.26 -0.56 35.61
C LEU A 229 6.13 -0.62 34.09
N CYS A 230 6.75 0.33 33.39
CA CYS A 230 7.27 0.04 32.07
C CYS A 230 8.29 -1.09 32.25
N VAL A 231 7.82 -2.33 32.11
CA VAL A 231 8.68 -3.44 31.70
C VAL A 231 9.20 -3.00 30.34
N ALA A 232 10.36 -2.36 30.34
CA ALA A 232 11.16 -2.24 29.14
C ALA A 232 11.48 -3.68 28.75
N THR A 233 10.69 -4.22 27.82
CA THR A 233 11.14 -5.35 27.02
C THR A 233 12.53 -4.96 26.53
N PRO A 234 13.54 -5.80 26.74
CA PRO A 234 14.77 -5.61 25.99
C PRO A 234 14.36 -5.83 24.54
N ASP A 235 14.10 -4.75 23.82
CA ASP A 235 14.36 -4.72 22.39
C ASP A 235 15.83 -5.12 22.29
N LEU A 236 16.04 -6.40 21.97
CA LEU A 236 17.36 -6.87 21.62
C LEU A 236 17.85 -5.92 20.55
N MET A 237 19.13 -5.58 20.63
CA MET A 237 19.88 -5.08 19.47
C MET A 237 19.93 -6.21 18.44
N ALA A 238 18.80 -6.44 17.77
CA ALA A 238 18.67 -7.35 16.66
C ALA A 238 19.61 -6.81 15.58
N GLY A 239 20.64 -7.59 15.26
CA GLY A 239 21.44 -7.30 14.08
C GLY A 239 20.51 -7.29 12.86
N ALA A 240 20.81 -6.41 11.89
CA ALA A 240 20.02 -6.28 10.68
C ALA A 240 19.70 -7.67 10.08
N THR A 241 18.44 -7.88 9.71
CA THR A 241 17.91 -9.16 9.23
C THR A 241 18.78 -9.65 8.08
N PRO A 242 19.50 -10.78 8.24
CA PRO A 242 20.34 -11.30 7.17
C PRO A 242 19.47 -11.65 5.97
N LEU A 243 19.86 -11.20 4.79
CA LEU A 243 19.08 -11.38 3.56
C LEU A 243 19.53 -12.58 2.74
N THR A 244 18.67 -13.05 1.84
CA THR A 244 19.02 -13.92 0.72
C THR A 244 18.06 -13.67 -0.45
N SER A 245 18.18 -14.43 -1.54
CA SER A 245 17.21 -14.42 -2.62
C SER A 245 16.74 -15.83 -3.00
N VAL A 246 15.46 -15.93 -3.34
CA VAL A 246 14.83 -17.18 -3.82
C VAL A 246 14.35 -16.98 -5.25
N ARG A 247 14.67 -17.93 -6.15
CA ARG A 247 14.18 -17.90 -7.53
C ARG A 247 12.69 -18.27 -7.56
N ILE A 248 11.84 -17.33 -7.98
CA ILE A 248 10.39 -17.55 -8.10
C ILE A 248 9.99 -18.02 -9.51
N ALA A 249 10.71 -17.59 -10.55
CA ALA A 249 10.42 -17.94 -11.93
C ALA A 249 11.69 -18.18 -12.76
N SER A 250 11.59 -19.02 -13.78
CA SER A 250 12.67 -19.37 -14.72
C SER A 250 12.10 -19.73 -16.08
N GLY A 251 12.91 -19.70 -17.14
CA GLY A 251 12.46 -19.96 -18.51
C GLY A 251 11.75 -18.78 -19.17
N LEU A 252 11.89 -17.59 -18.57
CA LEU A 252 11.40 -16.32 -19.10
C LEU A 252 12.29 -15.86 -20.26
N SER A 253 11.73 -15.01 -21.13
CA SER A 253 12.42 -14.42 -22.27
C SER A 253 12.84 -12.99 -21.94
N ARG A 254 14.02 -12.83 -21.34
CA ARG A 254 14.60 -11.51 -21.00
C ARG A 254 13.65 -10.65 -20.14
N PRO A 255 13.27 -11.10 -18.93
CA PRO A 255 12.49 -10.29 -18.01
C PRO A 255 13.30 -9.06 -17.58
N LEU A 256 12.66 -7.90 -17.49
CA LEU A 256 13.32 -6.65 -17.11
C LEU A 256 12.56 -5.81 -16.08
N TYR A 257 11.32 -6.16 -15.76
CA TYR A 257 10.49 -5.43 -14.80
C TYR A 257 9.40 -6.32 -14.19
N VAL A 258 9.10 -6.10 -12.92
CA VAL A 258 7.97 -6.71 -12.19
C VAL A 258 7.07 -5.60 -11.65
N THR A 259 5.76 -5.79 -11.70
CA THR A 259 4.80 -4.88 -11.06
C THR A 259 3.53 -5.64 -10.67
N HIS A 260 2.59 -4.97 -10.00
CA HIS A 260 1.30 -5.49 -9.60
C HIS A 260 0.17 -4.54 -10.07
N ILE A 261 -1.06 -5.04 -10.06
CA ILE A 261 -2.25 -4.18 -10.16
C ILE A 261 -2.48 -3.54 -8.77
N PRO A 262 -2.77 -2.23 -8.65
CA PRO A 262 -3.11 -1.61 -7.38
C PRO A 262 -4.24 -2.37 -6.66
N GLY A 263 -3.96 -2.86 -5.44
CA GLY A 263 -4.88 -3.67 -4.64
C GLY A 263 -4.89 -5.18 -4.95
N ASP A 264 -4.13 -5.67 -5.93
CA ASP A 264 -4.00 -7.11 -6.23
C ASP A 264 -2.83 -7.74 -5.46
N TYR A 265 -3.16 -8.38 -4.34
CA TYR A 265 -2.23 -9.12 -3.48
C TYR A 265 -1.99 -10.57 -3.92
N SER A 266 -2.60 -11.00 -5.03
CA SER A 266 -2.58 -12.40 -5.50
C SER A 266 -1.65 -12.64 -6.69
N ARG A 267 -1.25 -11.60 -7.43
CA ARG A 267 -0.51 -11.72 -8.69
C ARG A 267 0.56 -10.65 -8.84
N ILE A 268 1.65 -11.02 -9.53
CA ILE A 268 2.59 -10.06 -10.14
C ILE A 268 2.68 -10.28 -11.64
N PHE A 269 3.00 -9.20 -12.35
CA PHE A 269 3.13 -9.14 -13.80
C PHE A 269 4.60 -8.92 -14.15
N ILE A 270 5.17 -9.87 -14.89
CA ILE A 270 6.57 -9.87 -15.30
C ILE A 270 6.64 -9.42 -16.76
N VAL A 271 7.29 -8.27 -16.98
CA VAL A 271 7.52 -7.69 -18.31
C VAL A 271 8.76 -8.33 -18.93
N GLU A 272 8.57 -8.92 -20.10
CA GLU A 272 9.63 -9.49 -20.91
C GLU A 272 9.94 -8.57 -22.09
N GLN A 273 11.22 -8.24 -22.28
CA GLN A 273 11.66 -7.29 -23.32
C GLN A 273 11.15 -7.69 -24.71
N ARG A 274 11.04 -9.00 -24.94
CA ARG A 274 10.44 -9.64 -26.11
C ARG A 274 10.07 -11.06 -25.75
N GLY A 275 8.99 -11.58 -26.33
CA GLY A 275 8.69 -13.01 -26.32
C GLY A 275 9.74 -13.82 -27.10
N ASN A 276 9.41 -15.08 -27.37
CA ASN A 276 10.30 -16.02 -28.10
C ASN A 276 10.97 -15.33 -29.32
N PRO A 277 12.31 -15.44 -29.50
CA PRO A 277 13.05 -14.80 -30.59
C PRO A 277 12.48 -14.97 -32.00
N ALA A 278 11.67 -16.00 -32.25
CA ALA A 278 10.98 -16.20 -33.53
C ALA A 278 9.80 -15.24 -33.80
N ALA A 279 9.27 -14.54 -32.78
CA ALA A 279 7.99 -13.83 -32.86
C ALA A 279 8.06 -12.29 -32.74
N ASN A 280 9.12 -11.72 -32.13
CA ASN A 280 9.27 -10.26 -31.91
C ASN A 280 8.00 -9.57 -31.37
N GLN A 281 7.33 -10.19 -30.40
CA GLN A 281 6.14 -9.66 -29.73
C GLN A 281 6.50 -9.18 -28.32
N ALA A 282 5.85 -8.11 -27.87
CA ALA A 282 5.78 -7.77 -26.44
C ALA A 282 5.13 -8.93 -25.67
N ARG A 283 5.65 -9.26 -24.48
CA ARG A 283 5.06 -10.30 -23.64
C ARG A 283 5.05 -9.89 -22.16
N ILE A 284 3.91 -10.14 -21.51
CA ILE A 284 3.73 -9.93 -20.07
C ILE A 284 3.27 -11.27 -19.50
N MET A 285 4.01 -11.82 -18.53
CA MET A 285 3.66 -13.07 -17.84
C MET A 285 3.00 -12.77 -16.50
N VAL A 286 2.14 -13.66 -16.02
CA VAL A 286 1.58 -13.60 -14.66
C VAL A 286 2.28 -14.64 -13.78
N TYR A 287 2.67 -14.26 -12.57
CA TYR A 287 3.05 -15.18 -11.52
C TYR A 287 2.06 -15.06 -10.36
N ASN A 288 1.43 -16.18 -10.01
CA ASN A 288 0.40 -16.24 -8.97
C ASN A 288 1.08 -16.48 -7.61
N LEU A 289 0.90 -15.53 -6.69
CA LEU A 289 1.50 -15.52 -5.36
C LEU A 289 0.80 -16.44 -4.35
N ASN A 290 -0.39 -16.95 -4.68
CA ASN A 290 -1.14 -17.87 -3.82
C ASN A 290 -0.77 -19.33 -4.12
N THR A 291 -0.57 -19.66 -5.40
CA THR A 291 -0.09 -21.00 -5.81
C THR A 291 1.43 -21.09 -5.96
N ASN A 292 2.14 -19.96 -5.92
CA ASN A 292 3.58 -19.84 -6.18
C ASN A 292 4.00 -20.39 -7.56
N THR A 293 3.18 -20.17 -8.59
CA THR A 293 3.42 -20.68 -9.95
C THR A 293 3.39 -19.59 -11.01
N LEU A 294 4.27 -19.70 -12.00
CA LEU A 294 4.18 -18.93 -13.25
C LEU A 294 3.04 -19.47 -14.12
N ASN A 295 2.16 -18.60 -14.58
CA ASN A 295 1.06 -18.98 -15.47
C ASN A 295 1.60 -19.40 -16.85
N ALA A 296 1.08 -20.51 -17.39
CA ALA A 296 1.50 -21.02 -18.69
C ALA A 296 1.08 -20.12 -19.85
N THR A 297 -0.07 -19.43 -19.72
CA THR A 297 -0.55 -18.42 -20.66
C THR A 297 -0.06 -17.03 -20.21
N PRO A 298 0.57 -16.23 -21.08
CA PRO A 298 0.91 -14.85 -20.77
C PRO A 298 -0.35 -13.98 -20.62
N PHE A 299 -0.27 -12.92 -19.80
CA PHE A 299 -1.30 -11.88 -19.75
C PHE A 299 -1.48 -11.21 -21.12
N LEU A 300 -0.37 -10.85 -21.76
CA LEU A 300 -0.34 -10.14 -23.04
C LEU A 300 0.74 -10.72 -23.96
N VAL A 301 0.44 -10.82 -25.26
CA VAL A 301 1.36 -11.27 -26.34
C VAL A 301 1.39 -10.32 -27.54
N SER A 302 1.08 -9.04 -27.31
CA SER A 302 0.99 -8.00 -28.33
C SER A 302 1.48 -6.66 -27.75
N PRO A 303 1.93 -5.69 -28.57
CA PRO A 303 2.02 -5.70 -30.03
C PRO A 303 3.35 -6.30 -30.53
N THR A 304 3.61 -6.23 -31.84
CA THR A 304 4.96 -6.47 -32.39
C THR A 304 5.89 -5.33 -31.97
N VAL A 305 7.09 -5.69 -31.49
CA VAL A 305 8.13 -4.77 -31.03
C VAL A 305 9.38 -4.90 -31.88
N THR A 306 10.14 -3.81 -32.01
CA THR A 306 11.52 -3.89 -32.52
C THR A 306 12.42 -4.41 -31.39
N THR A 307 13.40 -5.26 -31.72
CA THR A 307 14.18 -6.06 -30.75
C THR A 307 15.69 -5.88 -30.90
N GLY A 308 16.11 -4.66 -31.27
CA GLY A 308 17.50 -4.21 -31.36
C GLY A 308 18.22 -4.11 -30.01
N SER A 309 19.02 -3.05 -29.81
CA SER A 309 19.95 -2.93 -28.67
C SER A 309 19.22 -2.88 -27.33
N GLU A 310 18.53 -1.77 -27.04
CA GLU A 310 17.69 -1.62 -25.84
C GLU A 310 16.20 -1.81 -26.15
N GLN A 311 15.86 -1.90 -27.44
CA GLN A 311 14.51 -1.96 -27.98
C GLN A 311 13.73 -3.22 -27.56
N GLY A 312 12.45 -3.02 -27.25
CA GLY A 312 11.50 -4.06 -26.85
C GLY A 312 10.25 -3.48 -26.19
N LEU A 313 9.59 -4.28 -25.34
CA LEU A 313 8.66 -3.83 -24.30
C LEU A 313 9.47 -3.45 -23.05
N LEU A 314 9.37 -2.20 -22.57
CA LEU A 314 10.29 -1.64 -21.57
C LEU A 314 9.60 -1.13 -20.30
N GLY A 315 8.28 -0.94 -20.34
CA GLY A 315 7.48 -0.46 -19.21
C GLY A 315 6.03 -0.90 -19.28
N LEU A 316 5.44 -1.03 -18.09
CA LEU A 316 4.04 -1.39 -17.84
C LEU A 316 3.56 -0.55 -16.66
N ALA A 317 2.40 0.08 -16.76
CA ALA A 317 1.74 0.76 -15.66
C ALA A 317 0.25 0.45 -15.69
N PHE A 318 -0.27 -0.19 -14.63
CA PHE A 318 -1.71 -0.29 -14.41
C PHE A 318 -2.22 1.07 -13.91
N HIS A 319 -3.42 1.47 -14.35
CA HIS A 319 -4.07 2.66 -13.82
C HIS A 319 -4.36 2.50 -12.33
N PRO A 320 -4.32 3.57 -11.51
CA PRO A 320 -4.73 3.50 -10.09
C PRO A 320 -6.09 2.84 -9.92
N ASP A 321 -7.07 3.28 -10.72
CA ASP A 321 -8.43 2.71 -10.76
C ASP A 321 -8.61 1.47 -11.67
N TYR A 322 -7.55 0.70 -11.97
CA TYR A 322 -7.62 -0.44 -12.91
C TYR A 322 -8.80 -1.37 -12.65
N MET A 323 -9.06 -1.71 -11.37
CA MET A 323 -10.15 -2.60 -10.96
C MET A 323 -11.55 -2.10 -11.34
N THR A 324 -11.70 -0.83 -11.71
CA THR A 324 -12.97 -0.22 -12.16
C THR A 324 -12.98 0.12 -13.65
N ASN A 325 -11.82 0.46 -14.24
CA ASN A 325 -11.75 1.02 -15.59
C ASN A 325 -10.98 0.16 -16.61
N GLY A 326 -10.30 -0.90 -16.16
CA GLY A 326 -9.50 -1.82 -16.97
C GLY A 326 -8.30 -1.21 -17.69
N LYS A 327 -7.96 0.07 -17.45
CA LYS A 327 -6.91 0.77 -18.18
C LYS A 327 -5.52 0.33 -17.72
N PHE A 328 -4.67 -0.08 -18.65
CA PHE A 328 -3.23 -0.20 -18.40
C PHE A 328 -2.43 0.36 -19.58
N TYR A 329 -1.18 0.69 -19.33
CA TYR A 329 -0.33 1.39 -20.27
C TYR A 329 0.95 0.60 -20.46
N ILE A 330 1.43 0.52 -21.71
CA ILE A 330 2.73 -0.07 -22.03
C ILE A 330 3.62 0.95 -22.74
N ASN A 331 4.92 0.88 -22.46
CA ASN A 331 5.97 1.60 -23.18
C ASN A 331 6.80 0.58 -23.97
N TYR A 332 6.81 0.71 -25.29
CA TYR A 332 7.54 -0.18 -26.18
C TYR A 332 8.11 0.55 -27.39
N THR A 333 9.12 -0.03 -28.02
CA THR A 333 9.63 0.44 -29.32
C THR A 333 8.90 -0.28 -30.45
N ASN A 334 8.11 0.47 -31.23
CA ASN A 334 7.27 -0.06 -32.30
C ASN A 334 8.08 -0.49 -33.54
N SER A 335 7.41 -0.92 -34.60
CA SER A 335 8.03 -1.42 -35.84
C SER A 335 8.80 -0.37 -36.66
N THR A 336 8.68 0.92 -36.36
CA THR A 336 9.53 1.98 -36.96
C THR A 336 10.73 2.33 -36.08
N GLY A 337 10.87 1.68 -34.92
CA GLY A 337 11.90 1.94 -33.92
C GLY A 337 11.54 3.06 -32.94
N ALA A 338 10.43 3.77 -33.14
CA ALA A 338 9.97 4.85 -32.27
C ALA A 338 9.41 4.33 -30.93
N THR A 339 9.58 5.11 -29.87
CA THR A 339 8.96 4.86 -28.56
C THR A 339 7.47 5.15 -28.66
N GLN A 340 6.65 4.18 -28.27
CA GLN A 340 5.20 4.24 -28.26
C GLN A 340 4.69 3.96 -26.85
N ILE A 341 3.92 4.91 -26.32
CA ILE A 341 3.06 4.73 -25.15
C ILE A 341 1.67 4.36 -25.67
N ALA A 342 1.14 3.22 -25.27
CA ALA A 342 -0.19 2.77 -25.66
C ALA A 342 -1.02 2.41 -24.43
N GLN A 343 -2.25 2.92 -24.39
CA GLN A 343 -3.28 2.50 -23.45
C GLN A 343 -3.98 1.26 -24.01
N TYR A 344 -4.16 0.27 -23.16
CA TYR A 344 -5.00 -0.90 -23.34
C TYR A 344 -6.15 -0.81 -22.33
N THR A 345 -7.31 -1.34 -22.69
CA THR A 345 -8.47 -1.43 -21.80
C THR A 345 -8.89 -2.89 -21.73
N ASP A 346 -8.67 -3.55 -20.59
CA ASP A 346 -9.11 -4.93 -20.36
C ASP A 346 -10.64 -4.98 -20.25
N ALA A 347 -11.26 -5.89 -21.01
CA ALA A 347 -12.70 -6.11 -20.93
C ALA A 347 -13.11 -6.88 -19.65
N ASN A 348 -12.19 -7.58 -19.00
CA ASN A 348 -12.44 -8.29 -17.74
C ASN A 348 -11.19 -8.33 -16.84
N VAL A 349 -11.10 -7.35 -15.95
CA VAL A 349 -10.01 -7.12 -14.98
C VAL A 349 -9.67 -8.29 -14.05
N ASN A 350 -10.59 -9.25 -13.89
CA ASN A 350 -10.43 -10.43 -13.04
C ASN A 350 -9.74 -11.60 -13.76
N ASN A 351 -9.49 -11.50 -15.08
CA ASN A 351 -8.80 -12.54 -15.83
C ASN A 351 -7.28 -12.49 -15.62
N ASP A 352 -6.62 -13.65 -15.72
CA ASP A 352 -5.16 -13.78 -15.81
C ASP A 352 -4.61 -13.58 -17.24
N VAL A 353 -5.50 -13.30 -18.18
CA VAL A 353 -5.21 -13.07 -19.60
C VAL A 353 -5.99 -11.83 -20.03
N TYR A 354 -5.32 -10.87 -20.66
CA TYR A 354 -5.93 -9.66 -21.20
C TYR A 354 -7.09 -10.02 -22.13
N ASP A 355 -8.31 -9.65 -21.75
CA ASP A 355 -9.47 -9.79 -22.63
C ASP A 355 -9.55 -8.58 -23.55
N ALA A 356 -9.62 -8.84 -24.86
CA ALA A 356 -9.21 -7.89 -25.88
C ALA A 356 -10.21 -6.75 -26.10
N GLY A 357 -10.07 -5.69 -25.28
CA GLY A 357 -10.77 -4.43 -25.46
C GLY A 357 -10.03 -3.44 -26.39
N SER A 358 -10.15 -2.14 -26.10
CA SER A 358 -9.62 -1.08 -26.96
C SER A 358 -8.13 -0.81 -26.72
N VAL A 359 -7.42 -0.45 -27.79
CA VAL A 359 -6.02 -0.01 -27.75
C VAL A 359 -5.92 1.39 -28.35
N THR A 360 -5.38 2.34 -27.58
CA THR A 360 -5.21 3.75 -27.98
C THR A 360 -3.74 4.13 -27.97
N SER A 361 -3.26 4.72 -29.07
CA SER A 361 -1.95 5.36 -29.13
C SER A 361 -2.00 6.64 -28.29
N VAL A 362 -1.28 6.68 -27.18
CA VAL A 362 -1.25 7.83 -26.26
C VAL A 362 -0.19 8.82 -26.73
N LEU A 363 1.07 8.38 -26.80
CA LEU A 363 2.20 9.23 -27.16
C LEU A 363 3.20 8.46 -28.04
N LEU A 364 3.66 9.09 -29.12
CA LEU A 364 4.64 8.55 -30.06
C LEU A 364 5.85 9.50 -30.14
N ILE A 365 7.04 8.98 -29.82
CA ILE A 365 8.30 9.73 -29.79
C ILE A 365 9.28 9.08 -30.77
N ALA A 366 9.70 9.85 -31.77
CA ALA A 366 10.66 9.38 -32.76
C ALA A 366 12.04 9.17 -32.12
N GLN A 367 12.61 7.97 -32.30
CA GLN A 367 13.94 7.61 -31.82
C GLN A 367 14.94 7.62 -32.99
N PRO A 368 16.00 8.44 -32.97
CA PRO A 368 16.97 8.49 -34.07
C PRO A 368 18.03 7.38 -34.01
N PHE A 369 18.17 6.68 -32.87
CA PHE A 369 19.03 5.52 -32.69
C PHE A 369 18.30 4.39 -31.92
N SER A 370 18.85 3.16 -31.96
CA SER A 370 18.27 1.95 -31.36
C SER A 370 18.67 1.73 -29.90
N ASN A 371 19.23 2.75 -29.25
CA ASN A 371 19.75 2.74 -27.89
C ASN A 371 19.40 4.06 -27.19
N HIS A 372 19.56 4.09 -25.86
CA HIS A 372 19.02 5.11 -24.95
C HIS A 372 17.52 5.35 -25.15
N ASN A 373 16.73 4.27 -25.08
CA ASN A 373 15.28 4.38 -25.26
C ASN A 373 14.54 4.78 -23.98
N GLY A 374 15.20 4.77 -22.80
CA GLY A 374 14.55 4.86 -21.50
C GLY A 374 13.59 3.69 -21.33
N GLY A 375 12.33 3.97 -21.02
CA GLY A 375 11.25 3.00 -21.16
C GLY A 375 10.41 2.80 -19.90
N TRP A 376 10.87 3.27 -18.74
CA TRP A 376 10.07 3.23 -17.53
C TRP A 376 8.83 4.12 -17.64
N ILE A 377 7.70 3.60 -17.15
CA ILE A 377 6.45 4.33 -16.94
C ILE A 377 5.87 3.92 -15.59
N SER A 378 5.24 4.84 -14.89
CA SER A 378 4.43 4.55 -13.70
C SER A 378 3.51 5.72 -13.37
N PHE A 379 2.46 5.47 -12.60
CA PHE A 379 1.63 6.54 -12.06
C PHE A 379 2.31 7.14 -10.83
N GLY A 380 2.36 8.47 -10.77
CA GLY A 380 2.74 9.18 -9.57
C GLY A 380 1.62 9.17 -8.53
N PRO A 381 1.94 9.45 -7.25
CA PRO A 381 0.93 9.60 -6.19
C PRO A 381 0.06 10.87 -6.35
N ASP A 382 0.36 11.71 -7.34
CA ASP A 382 -0.49 12.81 -7.83
C ASP A 382 -1.50 12.37 -8.91
N GLY A 383 -1.52 11.07 -9.27
CA GLY A 383 -2.47 10.48 -10.22
C GLY A 383 -2.05 10.56 -11.70
N TYR A 384 -0.93 11.22 -12.02
CA TYR A 384 -0.49 11.40 -13.40
C TYR A 384 0.46 10.29 -13.88
N LEU A 385 0.47 10.02 -15.19
CA LEU A 385 1.38 9.05 -15.80
C LEU A 385 2.74 9.70 -16.07
N TYR A 386 3.78 9.21 -15.41
CA TYR A 386 5.16 9.62 -15.62
C TYR A 386 5.82 8.70 -16.66
N ILE A 387 6.58 9.29 -17.58
CA ILE A 387 7.24 8.57 -18.68
C ILE A 387 8.70 9.01 -18.76
N ALA A 388 9.62 8.06 -18.59
CA ALA A 388 11.05 8.31 -18.66
C ALA A 388 11.59 8.01 -20.07
N THR A 389 12.22 9.01 -20.68
CA THR A 389 12.78 8.94 -22.02
C THR A 389 14.28 9.16 -21.99
N GLY A 390 15.04 8.24 -22.59
CA GLY A 390 16.44 8.50 -22.88
C GLY A 390 16.61 9.58 -23.94
N ASP A 391 17.83 10.11 -24.07
CA ASP A 391 18.20 11.11 -25.06
C ASP A 391 18.02 10.63 -26.52
N GLY A 392 17.74 9.33 -26.70
CA GLY A 392 17.51 8.68 -27.98
C GLY A 392 18.77 8.29 -28.72
N GLY A 393 19.90 8.19 -28.02
CA GLY A 393 21.04 7.37 -28.39
C GLY A 393 22.20 8.10 -29.07
N SER A 394 23.20 7.30 -29.43
CA SER A 394 24.55 7.72 -29.83
C SER A 394 25.35 8.41 -28.71
N ALA A 395 26.67 8.51 -28.89
CA ALA A 395 27.57 9.10 -27.91
C ALA A 395 27.43 10.62 -27.84
N ASN A 396 27.46 11.16 -26.62
CA ASN A 396 27.50 12.57 -26.26
C ASN A 396 26.26 13.37 -26.67
N ASP A 397 25.08 12.74 -26.78
CA ASP A 397 23.82 13.36 -27.24
C ASP A 397 24.03 14.38 -28.39
N PRO A 398 24.32 13.92 -29.61
CA PRO A 398 24.75 14.81 -30.70
C PRO A 398 23.73 15.90 -31.08
N GLY A 399 22.45 15.69 -30.78
CA GLY A 399 21.38 16.67 -30.99
C GLY A 399 21.17 17.67 -29.85
N ASN A 400 21.84 17.52 -28.71
CA ASN A 400 21.56 18.25 -27.47
C ASN A 400 20.08 18.15 -27.06
N ARG A 401 19.48 16.97 -27.31
CA ARG A 401 18.06 16.67 -27.09
C ARG A 401 17.69 16.74 -25.62
N ALA A 402 18.55 16.24 -24.73
CA ALA A 402 18.29 16.23 -23.29
C ALA A 402 18.06 17.64 -22.72
N GLN A 403 18.84 18.62 -23.17
CA GLN A 403 18.69 20.05 -22.81
C GLN A 403 17.68 20.81 -23.69
N ASN A 404 17.30 20.29 -24.86
CA ASN A 404 16.31 20.91 -25.72
C ASN A 404 14.90 20.74 -25.13
N VAL A 405 14.32 21.85 -24.66
CA VAL A 405 12.95 21.90 -24.11
C VAL A 405 11.85 21.71 -25.17
N ASN A 406 12.19 21.73 -26.46
CA ASN A 406 11.25 21.49 -27.57
C ASN A 406 11.22 20.02 -28.03
N ASP A 407 12.04 19.15 -27.41
CA ASP A 407 12.17 17.72 -27.69
C ASP A 407 11.73 16.89 -26.48
N LEU A 408 11.14 15.72 -26.72
CA LEU A 408 10.65 14.80 -25.68
C LEU A 408 11.69 13.76 -25.26
N LEU A 409 12.89 13.76 -25.86
CA LEU A 409 14.01 12.88 -25.53
C LEU A 409 14.91 13.44 -24.42
N GLY A 410 15.41 12.57 -23.54
CA GLY A 410 16.25 12.91 -22.37
C GLY A 410 15.46 13.64 -21.28
N LYS A 411 14.25 13.14 -20.98
CA LYS A 411 13.23 13.81 -20.15
C LYS A 411 12.62 12.85 -19.13
N MET A 412 12.09 13.44 -18.05
CA MET A 412 10.92 12.90 -17.38
C MET A 412 9.71 13.66 -17.92
N LEU A 413 8.75 12.95 -18.50
CA LEU A 413 7.47 13.50 -18.91
C LEU A 413 6.40 13.17 -17.86
N ARG A 414 5.33 13.96 -17.80
CA ARG A 414 4.20 13.80 -16.89
C ARG A 414 2.93 14.22 -17.61
N ILE A 415 1.99 13.30 -17.81
CA ILE A 415 0.74 13.53 -18.57
C ILE A 415 -0.49 13.07 -17.78
N ASP A 416 -1.61 13.75 -18.02
CA ASP A 416 -2.93 13.39 -17.54
C ASP A 416 -3.65 12.53 -18.59
N VAL A 417 -3.96 11.29 -18.23
CA VAL A 417 -4.61 10.29 -19.09
C VAL A 417 -6.11 10.11 -18.79
N ASP A 418 -6.65 10.88 -17.85
CA ASP A 418 -8.08 10.96 -17.54
C ASP A 418 -8.73 12.24 -18.08
N SER A 419 -7.95 13.31 -18.24
CA SER A 419 -8.36 14.55 -18.89
C SER A 419 -7.91 14.61 -20.35
N GLY A 420 -8.85 14.89 -21.26
CA GLY A 420 -8.57 15.05 -22.70
C GLY A 420 -8.55 13.73 -23.47
N PHE A 421 -8.18 13.79 -24.76
CA PHE A 421 -8.02 12.61 -25.60
C PHE A 421 -6.95 12.84 -26.67
N PRO A 422 -5.91 11.99 -26.79
CA PRO A 422 -5.66 10.78 -25.99
C PRO A 422 -5.06 11.04 -24.59
N TYR A 423 -4.65 12.28 -24.29
CA TYR A 423 -4.20 12.76 -22.99
C TYR A 423 -4.30 14.30 -22.95
N SER A 424 -3.98 14.90 -21.82
CA SER A 424 -3.61 16.31 -21.69
C SER A 424 -2.37 16.48 -20.81
N SER A 425 -1.78 17.67 -20.79
CA SER A 425 -0.64 17.95 -19.89
C SER A 425 -1.15 18.64 -18.63
N PRO A 426 -0.74 18.22 -17.42
CA PRO A 426 -1.06 18.93 -16.17
C PRO A 426 -0.68 20.41 -16.24
N SER A 427 -1.55 21.28 -15.76
CA SER A 427 -1.40 22.75 -15.89
C SER A 427 -0.29 23.34 -15.02
N ASP A 428 0.23 22.56 -14.09
CA ASP A 428 1.39 22.82 -13.24
C ASP A 428 2.71 22.30 -13.83
N ASN A 429 2.70 21.64 -15.00
CA ASN A 429 3.93 21.30 -15.71
C ASN A 429 4.74 22.57 -16.05
N PRO A 430 6.07 22.56 -15.87
CA PRO A 430 6.93 23.75 -15.97
C PRO A 430 6.95 24.40 -17.36
N PHE A 431 6.50 23.70 -18.40
CA PHE A 431 6.45 24.17 -19.79
C PHE A 431 5.02 24.28 -20.34
N PHE A 432 3.99 24.23 -19.48
CA PHE A 432 2.60 24.26 -19.92
C PHE A 432 2.20 25.58 -20.62
N GLY A 433 1.39 25.45 -21.67
CA GLY A 433 0.66 26.53 -22.33
C GLY A 433 1.55 27.51 -23.11
N ALA A 434 1.69 28.74 -22.59
CA ALA A 434 2.43 29.81 -23.25
C ALA A 434 3.94 29.79 -22.95
N THR A 435 4.40 28.87 -22.10
CA THR A 435 5.80 28.74 -21.71
C THR A 435 6.58 28.01 -22.81
N ASN A 436 7.77 28.50 -23.19
CA ASN A 436 8.54 27.88 -24.27
C ASN A 436 9.08 26.50 -23.85
N GLY A 437 8.45 25.45 -24.36
CA GLY A 437 8.88 24.06 -24.28
C GLY A 437 7.79 23.13 -24.82
N ARG A 438 7.82 21.86 -24.43
CA ARG A 438 6.73 20.90 -24.64
C ARG A 438 5.99 20.71 -23.34
N ASP A 439 4.68 20.90 -23.35
CA ASP A 439 3.80 20.83 -22.19
C ASP A 439 3.93 19.52 -21.39
N GLU A 440 4.30 18.40 -22.05
CA GLU A 440 4.48 17.10 -21.40
C GLU A 440 5.71 17.03 -20.49
N ILE A 441 6.67 17.95 -20.62
CA ILE A 441 7.97 17.87 -19.92
C ILE A 441 7.82 18.26 -18.45
N TRP A 442 8.24 17.34 -17.57
CA TRP A 442 8.36 17.58 -16.14
C TRP A 442 9.80 17.91 -15.70
N HIS A 443 10.78 17.13 -16.18
CA HIS A 443 12.20 17.35 -15.93
C HIS A 443 13.02 17.18 -17.21
N ILE A 444 14.18 17.84 -17.28
CA ILE A 444 15.11 17.82 -18.42
C ILE A 444 16.49 17.30 -18.01
N GLY A 445 17.33 17.03 -19.01
CA GLY A 445 18.74 16.74 -18.78
C GLY A 445 19.04 15.36 -18.21
N LEU A 446 18.22 14.36 -18.55
CA LEU A 446 18.47 12.94 -18.29
C LEU A 446 19.12 12.27 -19.52
N ARG A 447 19.88 11.19 -19.33
CA ARG A 447 20.60 10.48 -20.39
C ARG A 447 19.86 9.25 -20.91
N ASN A 448 19.67 8.25 -20.07
CA ASN A 448 18.92 7.02 -20.31
C ASN A 448 18.32 6.49 -18.99
N PRO A 449 17.28 7.17 -18.45
CA PRO A 449 16.63 6.77 -17.20
C PRO A 449 15.92 5.42 -17.37
N TRP A 450 16.49 4.37 -16.79
CA TRP A 450 16.19 2.97 -17.13
C TRP A 450 15.17 2.31 -16.19
N ARG A 451 15.44 2.31 -14.88
CA ARG A 451 14.42 2.04 -13.85
C ARG A 451 14.39 3.14 -12.83
N ASN A 452 13.18 3.62 -12.62
CA ASN A 452 12.85 4.62 -11.63
C ASN A 452 11.82 3.98 -10.69
N SER A 453 11.57 4.60 -9.55
CA SER A 453 10.52 4.15 -8.64
C SER A 453 10.02 5.34 -7.83
N PHE A 454 8.71 5.44 -7.66
CA PHE A 454 8.15 6.18 -6.54
C PHE A 454 8.27 5.30 -5.30
N ASP A 455 8.82 5.83 -4.22
CA ASP A 455 8.66 5.27 -2.88
C ASP A 455 7.18 5.39 -2.50
N ARG A 456 6.47 4.27 -2.47
CA ARG A 456 5.01 4.21 -2.22
C ARG A 456 4.54 4.88 -0.93
N GLU A 457 5.40 4.99 0.09
CA GLU A 457 5.03 5.61 1.37
C GLU A 457 5.23 7.14 1.35
N THR A 458 6.33 7.61 0.74
CA THR A 458 6.71 9.03 0.80
C THR A 458 6.42 9.80 -0.48
N GLY A 459 6.15 9.12 -1.59
CA GLY A 459 6.02 9.69 -2.94
C GLY A 459 7.35 10.12 -3.58
N ASN A 460 8.49 9.88 -2.92
CA ASN A 460 9.80 10.27 -3.44
C ASN A 460 10.17 9.48 -4.70
N LEU A 461 10.62 10.17 -5.75
CA LEU A 461 11.01 9.56 -7.02
C LEU A 461 12.53 9.38 -7.09
N TYR A 462 12.96 8.12 -7.17
CA TYR A 462 14.33 7.71 -7.46
C TYR A 462 14.46 7.41 -8.96
N ILE A 463 15.56 7.85 -9.57
CA ILE A 463 15.81 7.77 -11.02
C ILE A 463 17.17 7.10 -11.23
N GLY A 464 17.21 5.88 -11.77
CA GLY A 464 18.45 5.24 -12.20
C GLY A 464 18.77 5.68 -13.63
N ASP A 465 19.73 6.58 -13.79
CA ASP A 465 20.11 7.15 -15.09
C ASP A 465 21.46 6.59 -15.56
N VAL A 466 21.44 5.88 -16.69
CA VAL A 466 22.62 5.15 -17.19
C VAL A 466 23.64 6.13 -17.76
N GLY A 467 24.88 6.04 -17.27
CA GLY A 467 26.04 6.81 -17.67
C GLY A 467 26.58 6.47 -19.05
N GLN A 468 27.60 7.19 -19.52
CA GLN A 468 28.18 6.93 -20.85
C GLN A 468 29.46 6.10 -20.79
N ASP A 469 30.48 6.64 -20.15
CA ASP A 469 31.86 6.13 -20.22
C ASP A 469 32.50 6.04 -18.83
N ALA A 470 32.06 6.86 -17.88
CA ALA A 470 32.79 7.08 -16.63
C ALA A 470 31.98 6.89 -15.35
N TRP A 471 30.71 7.32 -15.33
CA TRP A 471 29.90 7.40 -14.10
C TRP A 471 28.44 7.05 -14.32
N GLU A 472 27.96 6.12 -13.51
CA GLU A 472 26.54 5.80 -13.35
C GLU A 472 25.96 6.58 -12.16
N GLU A 473 24.65 6.86 -12.19
CA GLU A 473 24.03 7.72 -11.18
C GLU A 473 22.61 7.32 -10.74
N ILE A 474 22.32 7.57 -9.45
CA ILE A 474 20.96 7.62 -8.92
C ILE A 474 20.61 9.09 -8.66
N SER A 475 19.66 9.59 -9.43
CA SER A 475 19.08 10.93 -9.30
C SER A 475 17.77 10.90 -8.48
N PHE A 476 17.37 12.04 -7.90
CA PHE A 476 16.29 12.09 -6.91
C PHE A 476 15.36 13.31 -7.04
N GLN A 477 14.06 13.06 -6.87
CA GLN A 477 13.02 14.09 -6.71
C GLN A 477 12.24 13.86 -5.41
N LEU A 478 12.29 14.87 -4.54
CA LEU A 478 11.55 14.92 -3.29
C LEU A 478 10.05 15.12 -3.57
N ALA A 479 9.20 14.38 -2.88
CA ALA A 479 7.80 14.73 -2.70
C ALA A 479 7.70 15.90 -1.72
N ASN A 480 7.08 17.01 -2.13
CA ASN A 480 7.05 18.19 -1.27
C ASN A 480 6.03 18.07 -0.15
N THR A 481 6.54 18.21 1.08
CA THR A 481 5.88 18.55 2.36
C THR A 481 4.71 17.68 2.83
N PRO A 482 4.83 17.04 4.02
CA PRO A 482 3.67 16.54 4.75
C PRO A 482 2.62 17.65 4.95
N GLY A 483 1.37 17.39 4.51
CA GLY A 483 0.24 18.30 4.72
C GLY A 483 -0.45 18.84 3.45
N THR A 484 0.04 18.55 2.24
CA THR A 484 -0.76 18.78 1.01
C THR A 484 -1.82 17.69 0.85
N LEU A 485 -3.07 18.10 0.61
CA LEU A 485 -4.19 17.19 0.35
C LEU A 485 -4.03 16.49 -1.02
N PRO A 486 -4.62 15.29 -1.21
CA PRO A 486 -4.78 14.68 -2.53
C PRO A 486 -5.39 15.67 -3.53
N GLY A 487 -4.83 15.72 -4.74
CA GLY A 487 -5.26 16.66 -5.79
C GLY A 487 -4.66 18.08 -5.72
N GLN A 488 -3.77 18.37 -4.77
CA GLN A 488 -2.85 19.52 -4.88
C GLN A 488 -1.42 19.01 -5.09
N SER A 489 -0.87 19.26 -6.28
CA SER A 489 0.48 18.83 -6.64
C SER A 489 1.53 19.65 -5.88
N GLY A 490 2.00 19.09 -4.76
CA GLY A 490 3.17 19.61 -4.07
C GLY A 490 4.45 19.52 -4.92
N TYR A 491 4.56 18.50 -5.78
CA TYR A 491 5.74 18.24 -6.62
C TYR A 491 6.14 19.46 -7.44
N GLN A 492 7.38 19.92 -7.28
CA GLN A 492 7.94 21.01 -8.09
C GLN A 492 8.71 20.47 -9.29
N GLY A 493 8.19 20.76 -10.49
CA GLY A 493 8.80 20.42 -11.77
C GLY A 493 9.97 21.33 -12.14
N GLY A 494 10.49 21.14 -13.35
CA GLY A 494 11.48 22.04 -13.95
C GLY A 494 12.94 21.76 -13.58
N LYS A 495 13.23 20.64 -12.90
CA LYS A 495 14.61 20.20 -12.66
C LYS A 495 15.36 19.92 -13.97
N ASN A 496 16.66 20.20 -13.92
CA ASN A 496 17.61 19.87 -14.96
C ASN A 496 18.72 18.99 -14.36
N PHE A 497 18.78 17.71 -14.71
CA PHE A 497 19.78 16.76 -14.19
C PHE A 497 21.16 16.89 -14.86
N GLY A 498 21.30 17.77 -15.86
CA GLY A 498 22.59 18.23 -16.35
C GLY A 498 23.22 17.43 -17.49
N TRP A 499 22.71 16.25 -17.88
CA TRP A 499 23.12 15.64 -19.14
C TRP A 499 22.74 16.57 -20.30
N ARG A 500 23.63 16.96 -21.22
CA ARG A 500 24.95 16.39 -21.56
C ARG A 500 26.18 17.13 -21.01
N CYS A 501 26.04 18.18 -20.18
CA CYS A 501 27.21 18.90 -19.63
C CYS A 501 27.77 18.28 -18.34
N MET A 502 26.98 17.48 -17.63
CA MET A 502 27.34 16.65 -16.48
C MET A 502 27.28 15.16 -16.84
N GLU A 503 28.14 14.35 -16.23
CA GLU A 503 28.03 12.88 -16.11
C GLU A 503 28.38 12.53 -14.66
N GLY A 504 27.40 12.10 -13.85
CA GLY A 504 27.54 12.09 -12.41
C GLY A 504 27.89 13.47 -11.86
N LEU A 505 28.94 13.54 -11.04
CA LEU A 505 29.44 14.80 -10.46
C LEU A 505 30.51 15.52 -11.32
N ASN A 506 30.71 15.11 -12.58
CA ASN A 506 31.84 15.56 -13.41
C ASN A 506 31.39 16.32 -14.67
N CYS A 507 32.17 17.32 -15.07
CA CYS A 507 31.97 17.99 -16.36
C CYS A 507 32.37 17.08 -17.53
N THR A 508 31.49 16.92 -18.51
CA THR A 508 31.82 16.26 -19.80
C THR A 508 32.63 17.17 -20.73
N GLY A 509 32.64 18.49 -20.47
CA GLY A 509 33.21 19.51 -21.37
C GLY A 509 32.34 19.83 -22.59
N LEU A 510 31.13 19.28 -22.67
CA LEU A 510 30.19 19.49 -23.78
C LEU A 510 29.35 20.76 -23.57
N SER A 511 28.89 21.34 -24.67
CA SER A 511 27.95 22.47 -24.67
C SER A 511 26.49 22.00 -24.60
N GLY A 512 25.58 22.93 -24.24
CA GLY A 512 24.15 22.68 -24.08
C GLY A 512 23.63 23.23 -22.75
N CYS A 513 24.42 23.05 -21.69
CA CYS A 513 24.26 23.68 -20.39
C CYS A 513 25.62 24.11 -19.84
N THR A 514 25.63 24.88 -18.74
CA THR A 514 26.87 25.27 -18.04
C THR A 514 27.14 24.22 -16.96
N CYS A 515 28.27 23.51 -17.04
CA CYS A 515 28.67 22.54 -16.02
C CYS A 515 28.71 23.19 -14.62
N ASN A 516 28.28 22.46 -13.59
CA ASN A 516 28.22 22.91 -12.19
C ASN A 516 27.39 24.20 -11.97
N ALA A 517 26.49 24.56 -12.87
CA ALA A 517 25.57 25.68 -12.64
C ALA A 517 24.62 25.34 -11.48
N THR A 518 24.32 26.33 -10.65
CA THR A 518 23.55 26.16 -9.40
C THR A 518 22.08 25.77 -9.59
N ASN A 519 21.60 25.77 -10.84
CA ASN A 519 20.26 25.31 -11.23
C ASN A 519 20.25 23.87 -11.78
N LEU A 520 21.39 23.20 -11.83
CA LEU A 520 21.45 21.76 -12.10
C LEU A 520 21.13 20.99 -10.82
N THR A 521 20.38 19.89 -10.96
CA THR A 521 20.17 18.90 -9.90
C THR A 521 21.24 17.85 -10.01
N LEU A 522 22.08 17.73 -9.00
CA LEU A 522 23.09 16.67 -8.92
C LEU A 522 22.45 15.34 -8.47
N PRO A 523 22.98 14.20 -8.91
CA PRO A 523 22.57 12.90 -8.40
C PRO A 523 22.91 12.73 -6.91
N ILE A 524 22.13 11.89 -6.22
CA ILE A 524 22.33 11.59 -4.79
C ILE A 524 23.39 10.50 -4.56
N HIS A 525 23.65 9.67 -5.57
CA HIS A 525 24.68 8.65 -5.55
C HIS A 525 25.29 8.48 -6.94
N THR A 526 26.60 8.23 -7.02
CA THR A 526 27.32 7.95 -8.26
C THR A 526 28.40 6.90 -8.05
N TYR A 527 28.61 6.01 -9.02
CA TYR A 527 29.71 5.05 -9.02
C TYR A 527 30.40 4.96 -10.39
N SER A 528 31.65 4.49 -10.44
CA SER A 528 32.41 4.49 -11.69
C SER A 528 32.36 3.14 -12.42
N ASN A 529 32.29 3.21 -13.75
CA ASN A 529 32.41 2.08 -14.69
C ASN A 529 33.81 1.45 -14.71
N ASN A 530 34.82 2.13 -14.18
CA ASN A 530 36.20 1.63 -14.14
C ASN A 530 36.48 0.67 -12.96
N ILE A 531 35.46 0.31 -12.18
CA ILE A 531 35.57 -0.52 -10.97
C ILE A 531 34.74 -1.79 -11.14
N SER A 532 35.30 -2.95 -10.79
CA SER A 532 34.58 -4.25 -10.68
C SER A 532 33.76 -4.72 -11.89
N GLY A 533 33.99 -4.16 -13.09
CA GLY A 533 33.21 -4.50 -14.29
C GLY A 533 31.85 -3.80 -14.41
N ASN A 534 31.64 -2.74 -13.61
CA ASN A 534 30.49 -1.85 -13.70
C ASN A 534 30.33 -1.26 -15.12
N CYS A 535 29.10 -1.02 -15.56
CA CYS A 535 28.85 -0.43 -16.89
C CYS A 535 27.53 0.33 -17.06
N ALA A 536 26.52 0.05 -16.22
CA ALA A 536 25.16 0.56 -16.43
C ALA A 536 24.32 0.34 -15.16
N VAL A 537 23.90 1.42 -14.51
CA VAL A 537 22.96 1.33 -13.38
C VAL A 537 21.58 0.91 -13.84
N THR A 538 21.00 -0.09 -13.18
CA THR A 538 19.64 -0.55 -13.51
C THR A 538 18.57 0.10 -12.67
N GLY A 539 18.94 1.00 -11.75
CA GLY A 539 18.05 1.57 -10.75
C GLY A 539 17.53 0.51 -9.79
N GLY A 540 16.36 0.76 -9.19
CA GLY A 540 15.73 -0.16 -8.26
C GLY A 540 14.62 0.48 -7.44
N TYR A 541 14.35 -0.05 -6.24
CA TYR A 541 13.15 0.22 -5.44
C TYR A 541 13.46 0.43 -3.95
N VAL A 542 12.63 1.23 -3.28
CA VAL A 542 12.64 1.36 -1.81
C VAL A 542 11.84 0.20 -1.22
N TYR A 543 12.45 -0.57 -0.33
CA TYR A 543 11.76 -1.66 0.35
C TYR A 543 10.70 -1.09 1.29
N ARG A 544 9.43 -1.42 1.03
CA ARG A 544 8.25 -1.10 1.84
C ARG A 544 7.44 -2.35 2.17
N GLY A 545 8.08 -3.51 2.07
CA GLY A 545 7.51 -4.81 2.37
C GLY A 545 7.33 -5.04 3.87
N CYS A 546 6.54 -6.05 4.18
CA CYS A 546 6.19 -6.45 5.53
C CYS A 546 7.08 -7.60 6.05
N ALA A 547 7.78 -8.34 5.20
CA ALA A 547 8.61 -9.49 5.62
C ALA A 547 9.89 -9.08 6.37
N MET A 548 10.43 -7.87 6.11
CA MET A 548 11.73 -7.40 6.64
C MET A 548 11.61 -5.96 7.19
N PRO A 549 10.93 -5.72 8.33
CA PRO A 549 10.62 -4.37 8.81
C PRO A 549 11.83 -3.46 9.03
N ASP A 550 12.97 -4.03 9.40
CA ASP A 550 14.23 -3.30 9.59
C ASP A 550 14.84 -2.80 8.26
N MET A 551 14.39 -3.34 7.12
CA MET A 551 14.70 -2.86 5.78
C MET A 551 13.70 -1.80 5.29
N ASN A 552 12.62 -1.48 6.04
CA ASN A 552 11.64 -0.46 5.62
C ASN A 552 12.34 0.88 5.34
N GLY A 553 12.22 1.42 4.12
CA GLY A 553 12.87 2.66 3.69
C GLY A 553 14.30 2.50 3.16
N VAL A 554 14.77 1.28 2.91
CA VAL A 554 16.06 0.99 2.25
C VAL A 554 15.88 0.90 0.74
N TYR A 555 16.59 1.72 -0.03
CA TYR A 555 16.65 1.65 -1.49
C TYR A 555 17.65 0.60 -1.96
N PHE A 556 17.19 -0.41 -2.70
CA PHE A 556 18.02 -1.43 -3.35
C PHE A 556 18.21 -1.07 -4.82
N PHE A 557 19.42 -1.27 -5.37
CA PHE A 557 19.74 -1.05 -6.78
C PHE A 557 20.92 -1.92 -7.23
N ALA A 558 21.17 -2.01 -8.54
CA ALA A 558 22.26 -2.82 -9.08
C ALA A 558 22.95 -2.21 -10.33
N ASP A 559 24.07 -2.83 -10.70
CA ASP A 559 24.73 -2.68 -11.99
C ASP A 559 24.43 -3.89 -12.91
N TYR A 560 24.14 -3.63 -14.19
CA TYR A 560 23.79 -4.64 -15.18
C TYR A 560 24.95 -5.59 -15.54
N CYS A 561 26.16 -5.06 -15.76
CA CYS A 561 27.29 -5.85 -16.25
C CYS A 561 27.98 -6.67 -15.16
N SER A 562 28.14 -6.08 -13.97
CA SER A 562 28.82 -6.76 -12.87
C SER A 562 27.86 -7.58 -11.98
N ALA A 563 26.54 -7.44 -12.17
CA ALA A 563 25.49 -7.99 -11.31
C ALA A 563 25.70 -7.66 -9.81
N GLN A 564 26.38 -6.55 -9.51
CA GLN A 564 26.57 -6.11 -8.13
C GLN A 564 25.29 -5.45 -7.65
N ILE A 565 24.88 -5.81 -6.43
CA ILE A 565 23.70 -5.26 -5.77
C ILE A 565 24.16 -4.47 -4.55
N TRP A 566 23.62 -3.26 -4.40
CA TRP A 566 23.84 -2.41 -3.25
C TRP A 566 22.52 -1.95 -2.66
N SER A 567 22.59 -1.44 -1.43
CA SER A 567 21.46 -0.79 -0.77
C SER A 567 21.90 0.44 0.01
N PHE A 568 21.04 1.45 0.14
CA PHE A 568 21.24 2.57 1.07
C PHE A 568 19.92 3.13 1.59
N ARG A 569 19.99 3.92 2.67
CA ARG A 569 18.92 4.85 3.05
C ARG A 569 19.25 6.24 2.55
N TYR A 570 18.23 7.05 2.25
CA TYR A 570 18.43 8.43 1.83
C TYR A 570 17.45 9.37 2.53
N SER A 571 17.95 10.55 2.91
CA SER A 571 17.10 11.68 3.29
C SER A 571 17.74 12.99 2.82
N PRO A 572 16.95 14.05 2.52
CA PRO A 572 17.50 15.36 2.13
C PRO A 572 18.41 16.00 3.19
N ILE A 573 18.29 15.59 4.47
CA ILE A 573 19.05 16.14 5.60
C ILE A 573 20.38 15.41 5.77
N ASN A 574 20.36 14.08 5.80
CA ASN A 574 21.55 13.26 6.10
C ASN A 574 22.28 12.76 4.84
N GLY A 575 21.70 12.94 3.65
CA GLY A 575 22.20 12.35 2.41
C GLY A 575 22.02 10.83 2.39
N VAL A 576 22.96 10.14 1.73
CA VAL A 576 23.03 8.68 1.66
C VAL A 576 23.66 8.12 2.93
N THR A 577 22.96 7.22 3.62
CA THR A 577 23.43 6.50 4.82
C THR A 577 23.27 4.98 4.63
N GLU A 578 23.90 4.18 5.48
CA GLU A 578 23.79 2.70 5.46
C GLU A 578 24.15 2.04 4.11
N PHE A 579 25.02 2.67 3.33
CA PHE A 579 25.48 2.13 2.05
C PHE A 579 26.16 0.77 2.24
N THR A 580 25.54 -0.27 1.68
CA THR A 580 25.90 -1.68 1.92
C THR A 580 26.00 -2.42 0.60
N SER A 581 27.06 -3.22 0.41
CA SER A 581 27.12 -4.20 -0.70
C SER A 581 26.35 -5.44 -0.30
N ARG A 582 25.34 -5.79 -1.10
CA ARG A 582 24.39 -6.89 -0.87
C ARG A 582 24.65 -8.11 -1.75
N THR A 583 25.50 -7.99 -2.77
CA THR A 583 25.76 -9.02 -3.80
C THR A 583 26.02 -10.43 -3.23
N SER A 584 26.87 -10.55 -2.20
CA SER A 584 27.21 -11.87 -1.60
C SER A 584 26.15 -12.40 -0.65
N GLU A 585 25.34 -11.52 -0.06
CA GLU A 585 24.25 -11.85 0.86
C GLU A 585 23.03 -12.34 0.06
N LEU A 586 22.69 -11.62 -1.02
CA LEU A 586 21.59 -11.96 -1.93
C LEU A 586 21.93 -13.05 -2.96
N ALA A 587 23.12 -13.66 -2.88
CA ALA A 587 23.51 -14.76 -3.75
C ALA A 587 22.55 -15.97 -3.54
N PRO A 588 21.82 -16.42 -4.56
CA PRO A 588 20.83 -17.48 -4.40
C PRO A 588 21.52 -18.83 -4.12
N GLY A 589 20.94 -19.61 -3.21
CA GLY A 589 21.45 -20.93 -2.86
C GLY A 589 21.32 -21.96 -3.98
N GLY A 590 21.83 -23.18 -3.72
CA GLY A 590 21.60 -24.34 -4.60
C GLY A 590 22.36 -24.33 -5.93
N GLY A 591 23.40 -23.51 -6.07
CA GLY A 591 24.20 -23.40 -7.29
C GLY A 591 23.59 -22.50 -8.37
N LEU A 592 22.59 -21.69 -8.01
CA LEU A 592 22.07 -20.61 -8.83
C LEU A 592 22.99 -19.39 -8.76
N SER A 593 22.79 -18.43 -9.66
CA SER A 593 23.49 -17.14 -9.67
C SER A 593 22.61 -16.09 -10.34
N ILE A 594 22.65 -14.85 -9.84
CA ILE A 594 22.10 -13.69 -10.53
C ILE A 594 23.26 -13.06 -11.33
N GLY A 595 23.10 -12.91 -12.65
CA GLY A 595 24.19 -12.59 -13.58
C GLY A 595 23.94 -11.45 -14.57
N SER A 596 22.69 -11.05 -14.83
CA SER A 596 22.39 -9.91 -15.72
C SER A 596 21.15 -9.16 -15.25
N ILE A 597 21.29 -8.47 -14.11
CA ILE A 597 20.18 -7.74 -13.46
C ILE A 597 19.73 -6.61 -14.37
N ALA A 598 18.58 -6.77 -15.03
CA ALA A 598 18.03 -5.76 -15.94
C ALA A 598 17.05 -4.80 -15.25
N GLY A 599 16.67 -5.07 -14.01
CA GLY A 599 15.79 -4.21 -13.24
C GLY A 599 15.24 -4.90 -12.01
N PHE A 600 14.33 -4.19 -11.35
CA PHE A 600 13.66 -4.59 -10.12
C PHE A 600 12.17 -4.29 -10.23
N GLY A 601 11.39 -4.79 -9.28
CA GLY A 601 9.99 -4.45 -9.11
C GLY A 601 9.46 -4.87 -7.74
N GLU A 602 8.18 -4.64 -7.48
CA GLU A 602 7.53 -4.94 -6.20
C GLU A 602 6.12 -5.51 -6.36
N ASP A 603 5.71 -6.39 -5.44
CA ASP A 603 4.33 -6.86 -5.29
C ASP A 603 3.48 -5.85 -4.50
N ALA A 604 2.17 -6.11 -4.35
CA ALA A 604 1.28 -5.22 -3.60
C ALA A 604 1.67 -5.12 -2.10
N TYR A 605 2.33 -6.13 -1.54
CA TYR A 605 2.87 -6.08 -0.16
C TYR A 605 4.09 -5.16 -0.02
N GLY A 606 4.82 -4.88 -1.10
CA GLY A 606 6.04 -4.06 -1.11
C GLY A 606 7.32 -4.88 -1.05
N GLU A 607 7.23 -6.20 -1.25
CA GLU A 607 8.39 -7.06 -1.33
C GLU A 607 9.10 -6.92 -2.67
N ILE A 608 10.43 -6.88 -2.66
CA ILE A 608 11.25 -6.57 -3.85
C ILE A 608 11.63 -7.83 -4.63
N TYR A 609 11.54 -7.71 -5.95
CA TYR A 609 11.94 -8.70 -6.95
C TYR A 609 13.09 -8.18 -7.81
N ILE A 610 13.97 -9.09 -8.22
CA ILE A 610 15.13 -8.86 -9.10
C ILE A 610 14.88 -9.58 -10.43
N CYS A 611 14.98 -8.86 -11.54
CA CYS A 611 14.86 -9.41 -12.90
C CYS A 611 16.23 -9.74 -13.48
N ASP A 612 16.52 -11.02 -13.70
CA ASP A 612 17.68 -11.45 -14.47
C ASP A 612 17.32 -11.64 -15.95
N LEU A 613 17.94 -10.84 -16.82
CA LEU A 613 17.76 -10.89 -18.26
C LEU A 613 18.13 -12.26 -18.88
N GLY A 614 18.85 -13.11 -18.15
CA GLY A 614 19.09 -14.51 -18.46
C GLY A 614 17.83 -15.39 -18.50
N GLY A 615 16.70 -14.90 -17.98
CA GLY A 615 15.40 -15.58 -18.04
C GLY A 615 14.83 -16.01 -16.69
N GLU A 616 15.23 -15.35 -15.61
CA GLU A 616 14.88 -15.71 -14.24
C GLU A 616 14.42 -14.49 -13.43
N VAL A 617 13.59 -14.72 -12.41
CA VAL A 617 13.19 -13.68 -11.45
C VAL A 617 13.38 -14.23 -10.03
N PHE A 618 13.96 -13.40 -9.16
CA PHE A 618 14.26 -13.73 -7.77
C PHE A 618 13.50 -12.77 -6.85
N LYS A 619 13.02 -13.25 -5.69
CA LYS A 619 12.46 -12.42 -4.61
C LYS A 619 13.54 -12.24 -3.54
N ILE A 620 13.73 -11.01 -3.05
CA ILE A 620 14.55 -10.75 -1.86
C ILE A 620 13.75 -11.17 -0.63
N ILE A 621 14.35 -11.99 0.22
CA ILE A 621 13.71 -12.57 1.42
C ILE A 621 14.71 -12.57 2.58
N PRO A 622 14.25 -12.68 3.84
CA PRO A 622 15.15 -12.94 4.96
C PRO A 622 15.76 -14.36 4.82
N ALA A 623 17.02 -14.52 5.23
CA ALA A 623 17.77 -15.78 5.15
C ALA A 623 17.34 -16.84 6.19
N ALA A 624 16.64 -16.40 7.22
CA ALA A 624 15.87 -17.23 8.14
C ALA A 624 14.38 -16.85 8.00
N PRO A 625 13.42 -17.69 8.42
CA PRO A 625 12.02 -17.28 8.52
C PRO A 625 11.91 -15.94 9.26
N ALA A 626 11.13 -15.01 8.70
CA ALA A 626 10.98 -13.67 9.26
C ALA A 626 10.52 -13.78 10.73
N PRO A 627 11.18 -13.12 11.70
CA PRO A 627 10.75 -13.19 13.09
C PRO A 627 9.33 -12.62 13.22
N GLY A 628 8.42 -13.44 13.73
CA GLY A 628 7.01 -13.11 13.94
C GLY A 628 6.10 -14.33 13.70
N PRO A 629 4.81 -14.23 14.02
CA PRO A 629 3.82 -15.23 13.67
C PRO A 629 3.65 -15.39 12.15
N ASP A 630 3.57 -16.63 11.69
CA ASP A 630 3.11 -17.11 10.36
C ASP A 630 2.32 -18.39 10.67
N CYS A 631 1.13 -18.21 11.24
CA CYS A 631 0.36 -19.29 11.84
C CYS A 631 -0.30 -20.19 10.79
N ASN A 632 -0.62 -19.62 9.63
CA ASN A 632 -1.16 -20.34 8.47
C ASN A 632 -0.05 -21.03 7.63
N SER A 633 1.22 -20.78 7.94
CA SER A 633 2.41 -21.34 7.28
C SER A 633 2.45 -21.09 5.77
N ASN A 634 1.90 -19.97 5.30
CA ASN A 634 1.89 -19.58 3.89
C ASN A 634 3.21 -18.92 3.43
N GLY A 635 4.13 -18.64 4.36
CA GLY A 635 5.42 -17.97 4.11
C GLY A 635 5.34 -16.44 4.20
N ARG A 636 4.22 -15.88 4.67
CA ARG A 636 3.97 -14.47 4.97
C ARG A 636 3.65 -14.38 6.46
N ARG A 637 4.03 -13.29 7.10
CA ARG A 637 3.71 -13.10 8.53
C ARG A 637 2.23 -12.75 8.69
N ASP A 638 1.62 -13.11 9.81
CA ASP A 638 0.21 -12.81 10.10
C ASP A 638 -0.08 -11.30 9.96
N ALA A 639 0.83 -10.46 10.46
CA ALA A 639 0.77 -9.00 10.30
C ALA A 639 0.78 -8.51 8.83
N CYS A 640 1.34 -9.28 7.89
CA CYS A 640 1.24 -9.01 6.45
C CYS A 640 -0.16 -9.32 5.91
N ASP A 641 -0.71 -10.48 6.29
CA ASP A 641 -2.00 -10.95 5.83
C ASP A 641 -3.12 -10.05 6.38
N ILE A 642 -3.02 -9.63 7.65
CA ILE A 642 -3.91 -8.63 8.29
C ILE A 642 -3.79 -7.27 7.59
N LEU A 643 -2.59 -6.82 7.20
CA LEU A 643 -2.41 -5.56 6.48
C LEU A 643 -3.09 -5.57 5.10
N ALA A 644 -3.06 -6.71 4.39
CA ALA A 644 -3.70 -6.85 3.09
C ALA A 644 -5.21 -7.10 3.18
N ASN A 645 -5.68 -7.76 4.25
CA ASN A 645 -7.10 -7.87 4.56
C ASN A 645 -7.35 -7.75 6.08
N PRO A 646 -7.71 -6.56 6.58
CA PRO A 646 -8.05 -6.36 7.99
C PRO A 646 -9.27 -7.18 8.47
N SER A 647 -10.05 -7.79 7.57
CA SER A 647 -11.11 -8.72 7.96
C SER A 647 -10.61 -10.12 8.37
N LEU A 648 -9.29 -10.31 8.45
CA LEU A 648 -8.67 -11.54 8.95
C LEU A 648 -8.24 -11.43 10.42
N ASP A 649 -8.43 -10.27 11.05
CA ASP A 649 -8.19 -9.98 12.47
C ASP A 649 -9.36 -9.10 12.94
N LEU A 650 -10.52 -9.72 13.15
CA LEU A 650 -11.77 -9.03 13.48
C LEU A 650 -11.77 -8.44 14.89
N ASN A 651 -10.93 -8.98 15.79
CA ASN A 651 -10.78 -8.50 17.15
C ASN A 651 -9.68 -7.42 17.31
N GLY A 652 -8.78 -7.30 16.33
CA GLY A 652 -7.72 -6.28 16.27
C GLY A 652 -6.48 -6.59 17.13
N ASN A 653 -6.25 -7.85 17.50
CA ASN A 653 -5.15 -8.25 18.39
C ASN A 653 -3.82 -8.54 17.67
N GLY A 654 -3.79 -8.52 16.33
CA GLY A 654 -2.61 -8.77 15.51
C GLY A 654 -2.33 -10.25 15.21
N VAL A 655 -3.28 -11.14 15.51
CA VAL A 655 -3.27 -12.57 15.15
C VAL A 655 -4.39 -12.82 14.14
N LEU A 656 -4.17 -13.74 13.19
CA LEU A 656 -5.24 -14.10 12.25
C LEU A 656 -6.35 -14.89 12.96
N ASP A 657 -7.61 -14.51 12.77
CA ASP A 657 -8.82 -15.20 13.29
C ASP A 657 -8.78 -16.71 12.96
N SER A 658 -8.23 -17.08 11.79
CA SER A 658 -8.08 -18.48 11.35
C SER A 658 -7.10 -19.32 12.19
N CYS A 659 -6.35 -18.67 13.07
CA CYS A 659 -5.31 -19.24 13.92
C CYS A 659 -5.61 -19.07 15.42
N GLU A 660 -6.69 -18.36 15.74
CA GLU A 660 -7.25 -18.35 17.08
C GLU A 660 -7.95 -19.69 17.35
N PRO A 661 -8.06 -20.12 18.62
CA PRO A 661 -9.06 -21.12 18.99
C PRO A 661 -10.47 -20.61 18.61
N PRO A 662 -11.44 -21.52 18.36
CA PRO A 662 -12.82 -21.10 18.11
C PRO A 662 -13.33 -20.19 19.24
N PHE A 663 -14.16 -19.21 18.88
CA PHE A 663 -14.79 -18.29 19.83
C PHE A 663 -15.85 -19.06 20.65
N GLU A 664 -15.44 -19.60 21.78
CA GLU A 664 -16.29 -20.33 22.73
C GLU A 664 -17.00 -19.36 23.68
N GLY A 665 -18.17 -19.78 24.18
CA GLY A 665 -18.92 -19.02 25.20
C GLY A 665 -18.24 -19.07 26.58
N PRO A 666 -18.60 -18.15 27.49
CA PRO A 666 -18.06 -18.15 28.85
C PRO A 666 -18.51 -19.39 29.63
N THR A 667 -17.70 -19.85 30.58
CA THR A 667 -18.07 -20.91 31.53
C THR A 667 -18.63 -20.27 32.79
N LEU A 668 -19.82 -20.71 33.20
CA LEU A 668 -20.50 -20.21 34.41
C LEU A 668 -19.81 -20.77 35.67
N LEU A 669 -19.69 -19.93 36.71
CA LEU A 669 -18.95 -20.23 37.94
C LEU A 669 -19.84 -20.19 39.19
N SER A 670 -20.70 -19.17 39.29
CA SER A 670 -21.65 -18.98 40.40
C SER A 670 -22.90 -18.22 39.93
N PRO A 671 -24.12 -18.60 40.35
CA PRO A 671 -24.48 -19.83 41.05
C PRO A 671 -24.06 -21.10 40.29
N GLN A 672 -23.80 -22.19 41.00
CA GLN A 672 -23.54 -23.47 40.35
C GLN A 672 -24.84 -24.04 39.77
N ASP A 673 -24.73 -24.92 38.77
CA ASP A 673 -25.88 -25.67 38.25
C ASP A 673 -26.52 -26.51 39.36
N ASP A 674 -27.86 -26.60 39.38
CA ASP A 674 -28.66 -27.20 40.45
C ASP A 674 -28.43 -26.59 41.86
N ALA A 675 -27.91 -25.36 41.98
CA ALA A 675 -27.69 -24.73 43.29
C ALA A 675 -29.01 -24.37 43.98
N VAL A 676 -29.17 -24.73 45.26
CA VAL A 676 -30.36 -24.40 46.08
C VAL A 676 -30.02 -23.42 47.19
N GLY A 677 -31.00 -22.62 47.62
CA GLY A 677 -30.80 -21.62 48.67
C GLY A 677 -29.98 -20.41 48.20
N VAL A 678 -30.12 -20.03 46.93
CA VAL A 678 -29.43 -18.87 46.35
C VAL A 678 -30.15 -17.58 46.76
N SER A 679 -29.39 -16.55 47.12
CA SER A 679 -29.97 -15.24 47.47
C SER A 679 -30.85 -14.69 46.33
N VAL A 680 -31.96 -14.03 46.68
CA VAL A 680 -32.80 -13.25 45.74
C VAL A 680 -32.10 -12.04 45.12
N THR A 681 -30.90 -11.70 45.59
CA THR A 681 -29.97 -10.74 44.97
C THR A 681 -28.63 -11.43 44.67
N PRO A 682 -28.56 -12.36 43.70
CA PRO A 682 -27.37 -13.16 43.48
C PRO A 682 -26.26 -12.41 42.72
N THR A 683 -25.01 -12.71 43.05
CA THR A 683 -23.85 -12.44 42.19
C THR A 683 -23.74 -13.55 41.14
N LEU A 684 -23.92 -13.18 39.87
CA LEU A 684 -23.66 -14.02 38.72
C LEU A 684 -22.18 -13.85 38.31
N ASP A 685 -21.44 -14.95 38.20
CA ASP A 685 -19.99 -14.97 37.92
C ASP A 685 -19.68 -16.01 36.84
N TRP A 686 -18.84 -15.63 35.87
CA TRP A 686 -18.40 -16.48 34.77
C TRP A 686 -16.95 -16.17 34.36
N THR A 687 -16.34 -17.07 33.59
CA THR A 687 -14.96 -16.88 33.12
C THR A 687 -14.86 -15.74 32.10
N ASP A 688 -13.88 -14.85 32.29
CA ASP A 688 -13.43 -13.97 31.21
C ASP A 688 -12.84 -14.80 30.05
N THR A 689 -13.21 -14.45 28.82
CA THR A 689 -12.90 -15.17 27.57
C THR A 689 -11.85 -14.45 26.70
N GLY A 690 -11.38 -13.27 27.11
CA GLY A 690 -10.20 -12.59 26.54
C GLY A 690 -10.39 -11.93 25.16
N ASN A 691 -11.09 -12.60 24.23
CA ASN A 691 -11.41 -12.09 22.88
C ASN A 691 -12.80 -11.43 22.83
N THR A 692 -13.19 -10.75 23.92
CA THR A 692 -14.55 -10.29 24.18
C THR A 692 -14.57 -8.78 24.44
N THR A 693 -15.49 -8.06 23.78
CA THR A 693 -15.65 -6.60 23.93
C THR A 693 -16.63 -6.22 25.03
N SER A 694 -17.62 -7.10 25.28
CA SER A 694 -18.59 -6.95 26.36
C SER A 694 -19.32 -8.27 26.62
N TYR A 695 -19.98 -8.36 27.76
CA TYR A 695 -20.85 -9.47 28.11
C TYR A 695 -22.32 -9.06 28.08
N ARG A 696 -23.18 -10.06 27.91
CA ARG A 696 -24.61 -10.00 28.18
C ARG A 696 -25.00 -11.14 29.12
N VAL A 697 -25.97 -10.94 30.00
CA VAL A 697 -26.46 -11.99 30.90
C VAL A 697 -27.98 -12.05 30.85
N GLU A 698 -28.52 -13.26 30.85
CA GLU A 698 -29.94 -13.55 30.94
C GLU A 698 -30.26 -14.42 32.16
N VAL A 699 -31.37 -14.11 32.83
CA VAL A 699 -32.01 -14.90 33.89
C VAL A 699 -33.51 -14.91 33.62
N ASP A 700 -34.16 -16.06 33.68
CA ASP A 700 -35.58 -16.27 33.40
C ASP A 700 -36.11 -17.40 34.32
N ASP A 701 -37.37 -17.34 34.76
CA ASP A 701 -38.02 -18.44 35.48
C ASP A 701 -38.43 -19.58 34.51
N ASN A 702 -38.35 -19.34 33.20
CA ASN A 702 -38.61 -20.30 32.13
C ASN A 702 -37.31 -20.70 31.39
N ALA A 703 -37.06 -22.00 31.28
CA ALA A 703 -35.86 -22.55 30.63
C ALA A 703 -35.68 -22.20 29.14
N ASP A 704 -36.69 -21.63 28.48
CA ASP A 704 -36.64 -21.19 27.08
C ASP A 704 -36.24 -19.71 26.91
N PHE A 705 -36.09 -18.95 28.00
CA PHE A 705 -35.74 -17.53 28.02
C PHE A 705 -36.77 -16.64 27.27
N SER A 706 -38.06 -16.97 27.39
CA SER A 706 -39.14 -16.27 26.68
C SER A 706 -39.63 -14.98 27.34
N SER A 707 -39.35 -14.77 28.63
CA SER A 707 -39.70 -13.57 29.40
C SER A 707 -38.65 -13.24 30.48
N PRO A 708 -37.41 -12.94 30.09
CA PRO A 708 -36.30 -12.93 31.04
C PRO A 708 -36.33 -11.71 31.97
N GLU A 709 -36.33 -11.98 33.27
CA GLU A 709 -36.29 -10.99 34.36
C GLU A 709 -34.95 -10.26 34.45
N VAL A 710 -33.90 -10.84 33.87
CA VAL A 710 -32.63 -10.16 33.58
C VAL A 710 -32.33 -10.30 32.10
N ASN A 711 -32.08 -9.20 31.41
CA ASN A 711 -31.45 -9.21 30.09
C ASN A 711 -30.53 -7.98 29.93
N VAL A 712 -29.37 -8.03 30.57
CA VAL A 712 -28.45 -6.89 30.70
C VAL A 712 -27.26 -7.09 29.78
N ALA A 713 -27.09 -6.18 28.82
CA ALA A 713 -26.04 -6.21 27.80
C ALA A 713 -25.02 -5.07 27.98
N GLY A 714 -23.81 -5.25 27.42
CA GLY A 714 -22.76 -4.23 27.47
C GLY A 714 -21.95 -4.23 28.76
N LEU A 715 -21.99 -5.33 29.52
CA LEU A 715 -21.22 -5.50 30.75
C LEU A 715 -19.72 -5.56 30.43
N ALA A 716 -18.91 -4.79 31.17
CA ALA A 716 -17.45 -4.72 30.97
C ALA A 716 -16.67 -5.76 31.81
N THR A 717 -17.35 -6.45 32.73
CA THR A 717 -16.81 -7.44 33.67
C THR A 717 -17.46 -8.79 33.45
N SER A 718 -16.76 -9.87 33.81
CA SER A 718 -17.30 -11.24 33.78
C SER A 718 -18.14 -11.58 35.02
N THR A 719 -18.73 -10.56 35.64
CA THR A 719 -19.53 -10.63 36.87
C THR A 719 -20.67 -9.63 36.80
N PHE A 720 -21.81 -9.98 37.40
CA PHE A 720 -22.98 -9.12 37.53
C PHE A 720 -23.70 -9.37 38.87
N ASP A 721 -23.77 -8.35 39.73
CA ASP A 721 -24.53 -8.39 40.97
C ASP A 721 -26.00 -7.98 40.69
N TYR A 722 -26.95 -8.92 40.75
CA TYR A 722 -28.36 -8.60 40.60
C TYR A 722 -28.89 -7.91 41.88
N PRO A 723 -29.71 -6.84 41.79
CA PRO A 723 -30.37 -6.33 40.59
C PRO A 723 -29.63 -5.23 39.81
N GLY A 724 -28.35 -4.96 40.11
CA GLY A 724 -27.50 -4.07 39.31
C GLY A 724 -27.79 -2.57 39.42
N GLY A 725 -28.77 -2.14 40.23
CA GLY A 725 -29.07 -0.73 40.46
C GLY A 725 -30.31 -0.48 41.33
N ASP A 726 -30.53 0.79 41.68
CA ASP A 726 -31.67 1.22 42.49
C ASP A 726 -33.01 1.07 41.75
N GLY A 727 -33.99 0.41 42.36
CA GLY A 727 -35.39 0.41 41.91
C GLY A 727 -35.85 -0.78 41.08
N ILE A 728 -35.03 -1.82 40.95
CA ILE A 728 -35.42 -3.15 40.43
C ILE A 728 -35.68 -4.05 41.65
N ALA A 729 -36.72 -4.88 41.60
CA ALA A 729 -37.07 -5.81 42.69
C ALA A 729 -36.05 -6.96 42.81
N PRO A 730 -35.90 -7.60 43.98
CA PRO A 730 -35.25 -8.90 44.09
C PRO A 730 -35.97 -9.98 43.27
N LEU A 731 -35.29 -11.11 43.01
CA LEU A 731 -35.92 -12.30 42.45
C LEU A 731 -37.00 -12.85 43.41
N ALA A 732 -37.94 -13.63 42.89
CA ALA A 732 -38.92 -14.30 43.73
C ALA A 732 -38.24 -15.34 44.64
N GLU A 733 -38.76 -15.50 45.86
CA GLU A 733 -38.35 -16.54 46.79
C GLU A 733 -38.95 -17.90 46.38
N ASP A 734 -38.35 -18.99 46.88
CA ASP A 734 -38.70 -20.38 46.57
C ASP A 734 -38.98 -20.67 45.08
N THR A 735 -38.19 -20.07 44.19
CA THR A 735 -38.39 -20.12 42.73
C THR A 735 -37.16 -20.64 42.00
N GLU A 736 -37.37 -21.54 41.02
CA GLU A 736 -36.33 -22.02 40.10
C GLU A 736 -36.09 -21.01 38.98
N TYR A 737 -34.83 -20.65 38.74
CA TYR A 737 -34.39 -19.74 37.70
C TYR A 737 -33.32 -20.38 36.82
N TYR A 738 -33.42 -20.14 35.52
CA TYR A 738 -32.44 -20.52 34.50
C TYR A 738 -31.61 -19.30 34.10
N TRP A 739 -30.31 -19.47 33.95
CA TRP A 739 -29.42 -18.36 33.58
C TRP A 739 -28.31 -18.76 32.61
N ARG A 740 -27.86 -17.76 31.84
CA ARG A 740 -26.75 -17.88 30.89
C ARG A 740 -26.04 -16.56 30.68
N ALA A 741 -24.73 -16.62 30.43
CA ALA A 741 -23.90 -15.49 30.07
C ALA A 741 -23.47 -15.60 28.61
N PHE A 742 -23.27 -14.47 27.95
CA PHE A 742 -22.86 -14.40 26.55
C PHE A 742 -21.60 -13.56 26.42
N ALA A 743 -20.62 -14.06 25.67
CA ALA A 743 -19.48 -13.28 25.20
C ALA A 743 -19.84 -12.59 23.89
N VAL A 744 -19.65 -11.27 23.81
CA VAL A 744 -19.94 -10.44 22.62
C VAL A 744 -18.65 -9.83 22.08
N ASN A 745 -18.41 -9.97 20.77
CA ASN A 745 -17.35 -9.27 20.06
C ASN A 745 -17.78 -8.86 18.65
N ASN A 746 -16.83 -8.40 17.82
CA ASN A 746 -17.10 -7.94 16.45
C ASN A 746 -17.54 -9.05 15.49
N VAL A 747 -17.34 -10.33 15.84
CA VAL A 747 -17.75 -11.50 15.05
C VAL A 747 -19.20 -11.88 15.34
N GLY A 748 -19.63 -11.73 16.59
CA GLY A 748 -21.00 -12.03 17.04
C GLY A 748 -21.11 -12.22 18.55
N GLU A 749 -22.09 -13.02 18.95
CA GLU A 749 -22.38 -13.35 20.33
C GLU A 749 -22.44 -14.88 20.49
N VAL A 750 -21.79 -15.41 21.54
CA VAL A 750 -21.80 -16.85 21.87
C VAL A 750 -22.19 -17.06 23.33
N ALA A 751 -23.20 -17.90 23.54
CA ALA A 751 -23.75 -18.22 24.85
C ALA A 751 -22.91 -19.26 25.60
N SER A 752 -22.94 -19.20 26.93
CA SER A 752 -22.58 -20.30 27.83
C SER A 752 -23.55 -21.48 27.68
N ALA A 753 -23.24 -22.58 28.38
CA ALA A 753 -24.29 -23.51 28.79
C ALA A 753 -25.33 -22.77 29.67
N VAL A 754 -26.56 -23.27 29.70
CA VAL A 754 -27.58 -22.82 30.67
C VAL A 754 -27.33 -23.55 31.98
N PHE A 755 -27.24 -22.81 33.08
CA PHE A 755 -27.33 -23.36 34.43
C PHE A 755 -28.68 -23.01 35.04
N ASN A 756 -29.10 -23.76 36.06
CA ASN A 756 -30.26 -23.44 36.88
C ASN A 756 -29.87 -23.23 38.36
N PHE A 757 -30.70 -22.50 39.09
CA PHE A 757 -30.63 -22.41 40.56
C PHE A 757 -32.01 -22.16 41.16
N HIS A 758 -32.18 -22.54 42.42
CA HIS A 758 -33.38 -22.27 43.22
C HIS A 758 -33.07 -21.19 44.26
N THR A 759 -33.91 -20.16 44.34
CA THR A 759 -33.77 -19.13 45.37
C THR A 759 -34.04 -19.69 46.76
N LEU A 760 -33.62 -18.94 47.78
CA LEU A 760 -33.95 -19.19 49.19
C LEU A 760 -35.47 -19.33 49.34
N THR A 761 -35.90 -20.42 49.97
CA THR A 761 -37.18 -20.47 50.67
C THR A 761 -37.09 -19.53 51.89
N PRO A 762 -38.10 -18.70 52.20
CA PRO A 762 -38.09 -17.89 53.42
C PRO A 762 -37.94 -18.79 54.65
N PRO A 763 -37.31 -18.31 55.74
CA PRO A 763 -37.38 -19.00 57.02
C PRO A 763 -38.85 -19.05 57.45
N ALA A 764 -39.36 -20.23 57.79
CA ALA A 764 -40.68 -20.35 58.39
C ALA A 764 -40.78 -19.41 59.61
N CYS A 765 -41.81 -18.57 59.61
CA CYS A 765 -42.08 -17.61 60.68
C CYS A 765 -42.28 -18.38 61.99
N ALA A 766 -41.65 -17.95 63.10
CA ALA A 766 -41.81 -18.68 64.35
C ALA A 766 -43.20 -18.48 64.96
N GLY A 767 -43.96 -17.50 64.45
CA GLY A 767 -45.36 -17.24 64.77
C GLY A 767 -46.39 -17.78 63.77
N ASP A 768 -45.99 -18.52 62.72
CA ASP A 768 -46.93 -19.24 61.84
C ASP A 768 -47.51 -20.45 62.61
N ILE A 769 -48.78 -20.35 63.00
CA ILE A 769 -49.45 -21.30 63.88
C ILE A 769 -50.46 -22.15 63.11
N ASP A 770 -51.14 -21.60 62.10
CA ASP A 770 -52.07 -22.39 61.29
C ASP A 770 -51.41 -23.12 60.09
N GLY A 771 -50.16 -22.77 59.78
CA GLY A 771 -49.29 -23.45 58.83
C GLY A 771 -49.49 -23.02 57.39
N ASP A 772 -50.03 -21.81 57.15
CA ASP A 772 -50.26 -21.27 55.81
C ASP A 772 -49.08 -20.45 55.24
N GLY A 773 -48.10 -20.12 56.09
CA GLY A 773 -46.77 -19.61 55.72
C GLY A 773 -46.46 -18.18 56.14
N ASP A 774 -47.44 -17.39 56.61
CA ASP A 774 -47.21 -16.02 57.11
C ASP A 774 -47.45 -15.88 58.63
N THR A 775 -47.63 -14.67 59.15
CA THR A 775 -47.99 -14.45 60.56
C THR A 775 -48.91 -13.26 60.65
N ASP A 776 -50.20 -13.56 60.78
CA ASP A 776 -51.32 -12.68 60.46
C ASP A 776 -52.29 -12.55 61.65
N SER A 777 -53.41 -11.85 61.42
CA SER A 777 -54.51 -11.80 62.37
C SER A 777 -55.11 -13.17 62.74
N THR A 778 -54.89 -14.22 61.96
CA THR A 778 -55.40 -15.58 62.17
C THR A 778 -54.59 -16.30 63.25
N ASP A 779 -53.27 -16.29 63.20
CA ASP A 779 -52.37 -16.81 64.24
C ASP A 779 -52.59 -16.09 65.58
N LEU A 780 -52.67 -14.75 65.51
CA LEU A 780 -52.97 -13.94 66.69
C LEU A 780 -54.34 -14.28 67.29
N ASN A 781 -55.34 -14.60 66.46
CA ASN A 781 -56.62 -15.08 66.95
C ASN A 781 -56.52 -16.49 67.57
N ILE A 782 -55.64 -17.36 67.09
CA ILE A 782 -55.43 -18.70 67.66
C ILE A 782 -54.81 -18.58 69.06
N VAL A 783 -53.68 -17.85 69.21
CA VAL A 783 -53.07 -17.59 70.53
C VAL A 783 -54.04 -16.92 71.49
N LEU A 784 -54.81 -15.93 71.04
CA LEU A 784 -55.78 -15.23 71.89
C LEU A 784 -57.02 -16.08 72.24
N THR A 785 -57.34 -17.11 71.44
CA THR A 785 -58.45 -18.04 71.72
C THR A 785 -58.03 -19.13 72.70
N ASP A 786 -56.79 -19.62 72.58
CA ASP A 786 -56.23 -20.66 73.43
C ASP A 786 -55.48 -20.11 74.66
N PHE A 787 -55.44 -18.79 74.87
CA PHE A 787 -54.67 -18.16 75.95
C PHE A 787 -54.99 -18.71 77.36
N GLY A 788 -53.99 -19.29 78.02
CA GLY A 788 -54.09 -19.98 79.31
C GLY A 788 -54.54 -21.45 79.22
N CYS A 789 -54.46 -22.07 78.04
CA CYS A 789 -54.70 -23.49 77.81
C CYS A 789 -53.45 -24.31 78.19
N GLU A 790 -53.65 -25.46 78.86
CA GLU A 790 -52.57 -26.41 79.22
C GLU A 790 -52.64 -27.66 78.32
N THR A 791 -51.55 -27.91 77.58
CA THR A 791 -51.24 -29.08 76.72
C THR A 791 -52.10 -29.33 75.49
N GLY A 792 -51.47 -29.28 74.31
CA GLY A 792 -52.04 -29.73 73.03
C GLY A 792 -53.02 -28.72 72.40
N CYS A 793 -52.88 -27.46 72.76
CA CYS A 793 -53.60 -26.32 72.24
C CYS A 793 -52.94 -25.88 70.92
N ALA A 794 -53.66 -25.19 70.03
CA ALA A 794 -53.07 -24.74 68.77
C ALA A 794 -52.18 -23.51 68.98
N GLY A 795 -52.49 -22.66 69.96
CA GLY A 795 -51.73 -21.44 70.26
C GLY A 795 -50.40 -21.60 71.00
N ASP A 796 -49.95 -22.82 71.27
CA ASP A 796 -48.65 -23.17 71.88
C ASP A 796 -47.57 -23.11 70.78
N ALA A 797 -46.91 -21.94 70.67
CA ALA A 797 -46.03 -21.57 69.57
C ALA A 797 -44.56 -21.89 69.88
N ASP A 798 -44.14 -21.85 71.15
CA ASP A 798 -42.78 -22.26 71.54
C ASP A 798 -42.64 -23.75 71.87
N GLY A 799 -43.77 -24.46 72.04
CA GLY A 799 -43.84 -25.90 72.20
C GLY A 799 -43.53 -26.40 73.62
N ASP A 800 -43.54 -25.53 74.64
CA ASP A 800 -43.27 -25.93 76.02
C ASP A 800 -44.45 -26.63 76.72
N GLY A 801 -45.66 -26.45 76.19
CA GLY A 801 -46.87 -27.17 76.60
C GLY A 801 -47.98 -26.33 77.25
N ASP A 802 -47.86 -25.00 77.34
CA ASP A 802 -49.00 -24.11 77.59
C ASP A 802 -49.09 -22.95 76.57
N THR A 803 -50.13 -22.11 76.67
CA THR A 803 -50.30 -20.93 75.80
C THR A 803 -50.31 -19.68 76.66
N ASP A 804 -49.24 -18.90 76.57
CA ASP A 804 -48.82 -17.91 77.55
C ASP A 804 -48.43 -16.57 76.88
N SER A 805 -47.95 -15.62 77.68
CA SER A 805 -47.42 -14.35 77.17
C SER A 805 -46.18 -14.49 76.26
N THR A 806 -45.51 -15.65 76.25
CA THR A 806 -44.34 -15.95 75.41
C THR A 806 -44.78 -16.23 73.97
N ASP A 807 -45.79 -17.07 73.76
CA ASP A 807 -46.38 -17.33 72.43
C ASP A 807 -46.97 -16.05 71.82
N LEU A 808 -47.69 -15.28 72.64
CA LEU A 808 -48.22 -14.00 72.21
C LEU A 808 -47.10 -13.01 71.83
N ASN A 809 -45.94 -13.08 72.49
CA ASN A 809 -44.80 -12.28 72.06
C ASN A 809 -44.19 -12.80 70.75
N ILE A 810 -44.11 -14.10 70.52
CA ILE A 810 -43.59 -14.70 69.27
C ILE A 810 -44.43 -14.26 68.07
N VAL A 811 -45.76 -14.44 68.14
CA VAL A 811 -46.68 -13.99 67.09
C VAL A 811 -46.64 -12.47 66.90
N LEU A 812 -46.45 -11.69 67.97
CA LEU A 812 -46.36 -10.22 67.87
C LEU A 812 -44.98 -9.70 67.43
N THR A 813 -43.90 -10.47 67.60
CA THR A 813 -42.58 -10.10 67.04
C THR A 813 -42.45 -10.45 65.57
N ASP A 814 -43.13 -11.52 65.15
CA ASP A 814 -43.11 -12.02 63.77
C ASP A 814 -44.32 -11.51 62.96
N PHE A 815 -45.18 -10.67 63.57
CA PHE A 815 -46.41 -10.15 62.95
C PHE A 815 -46.13 -9.37 61.66
N GLY A 816 -46.53 -9.92 60.51
CA GLY A 816 -46.23 -9.38 59.20
C GLY A 816 -44.83 -9.73 58.65
N CYS A 817 -44.19 -10.79 59.16
CA CYS A 817 -43.40 -11.67 58.29
C CYS A 817 -44.29 -12.20 57.16
N ALA A 818 -43.71 -12.45 55.99
CA ALA A 818 -44.41 -12.64 54.71
C ALA A 818 -43.72 -13.72 53.87
#